data_AF-A0A521HBE1-F1
#
_entry.id   AF-A0A521HBE1-F1
#
_cell.length_a   1.000
_cell.length_b   1.000
_cell.length_c   1.000
_cell.angle_alpha   90.00
_cell.angle_beta   90.00
_cell.angle_gamma   90.00
#
_symmetry.space_group_name_H-M   'P 1'
#
loop_
_entity.id
_entity.type
_entity.pdbx_description
1 polymer ?
#
loop_
_entity_poly.entity_id
_entity_poly.type
_entity_poly.pdbx_seq_one_letter_code
_entity_poly.pdbx_strand_id
1 'polypeptide(L)'
;MKYSLRPSVSLTTKLTTRTWVLATVGLLAFSVSLVLISNFGVHQPAVAAVGFHGNKTITGSNVILNEYTTLTSSASSGSTSLTVANAYLNQNNRFASNLAAGELILIIQMQGATLDETDGSTYGAVASYGNAGKREFVEVASVPNSTTISLVNALSKSYSASGKVQIVRIPRYEIFTIQSGASVTCPAWDGATGGIVSIEANKTTTINGSINVSGKGFRGGTVEQKTSTPGNHTTYRSSNDIDGAEKGEGIGGYQSSYVNGRYGRGAPANGGGGGNSHNAGGGGGANGGSSGSWTGFGNPHNLNSNWTTAWNLEGAGFSSTTSSGGGRGGYSWSNGAQNPITTGPGDASWSGDSRYNVGGFGGRPLSYSSGKMYLGGGGGAGDSNNNVGTPGGNGGGIVYLLSGGAVSGTGIINANGESVPASSGSPGDAGGGGGGGGTIIIFTYGASISGLTLSANGGAGGSQSLNNGNEVEGNGGGGGGGYISTTNNTGLTRTVNGGAYGTTNAPPMSAFIANGATSGGPGTITTGPPNPYTTPTPLPVKLSSFSGQVVNNTVKLKWVTSSELNNDYFSIEQSRDGAEFSEIAKVQGAGNSTIEINYSYNDDKPLNGSSYYRLSQTDYDGKRETFNTIMLKLDKTGSVEPFSIVSASPVPFKDKLHIEFQTIESRSVELWLLSAEGKVIRRARMNASSGNNSFDWKDLSDLKPGTYLVYILSNGKSLSARKIVK
;
A
#
# COMPACT_ATOMS: atom_id res chain seq x y z
N MET A 1 -48.17 -72.33 33.72
CA MET A 1 -47.74 -73.06 32.49
C MET A 1 -46.21 -73.22 32.52
N LYS A 2 -45.61 -73.96 31.58
CA LYS A 2 -44.18 -74.43 31.57
C LYS A 2 -43.17 -73.28 31.78
N TYR A 3 -42.13 -73.35 32.63
CA TYR A 3 -40.94 -74.27 32.67
C TYR A 3 -40.00 -74.09 31.45
N SER A 4 -38.64 -74.10 31.51
CA SER A 4 -37.58 -74.31 32.55
C SER A 4 -36.21 -73.80 31.97
N LEU A 5 -35.04 -73.53 32.60
CA LEU A 5 -34.37 -73.52 33.94
C LEU A 5 -33.50 -72.20 34.01
N ARG A 6 -32.53 -71.82 34.88
CA ARG A 6 -31.55 -72.38 35.87
C ARG A 6 -30.31 -73.14 35.30
N PRO A 7 -29.12 -73.18 35.98
CA PRO A 7 -28.74 -72.59 37.28
C PRO A 7 -27.40 -71.79 37.33
N SER A 8 -27.04 -71.34 38.54
CA SER A 8 -25.85 -70.57 38.99
C SER A 8 -24.71 -71.42 39.57
N VAL A 9 -23.52 -70.82 39.78
CA VAL A 9 -22.55 -71.21 40.85
C VAL A 9 -21.94 -69.93 41.48
N SER A 10 -21.67 -69.92 42.79
CA SER A 10 -20.95 -68.84 43.49
C SER A 10 -20.28 -69.31 44.80
N LEU A 11 -19.17 -68.66 45.20
CA LEU A 11 -18.45 -68.79 46.49
C LEU A 11 -17.86 -70.20 46.81
N THR A 12 -16.97 -70.42 47.80
CA THR A 12 -16.31 -69.50 48.77
C THR A 12 -14.76 -69.54 48.62
N THR A 13 -13.81 -69.79 49.55
CA THR A 13 -13.78 -70.12 51.01
C THR A 13 -12.38 -69.83 51.63
N LYS A 14 -12.32 -69.19 52.81
CA LYS A 14 -11.24 -69.24 53.87
C LYS A 14 -9.80 -68.80 53.50
N LEU A 15 -9.19 -67.84 54.22
CA LEU A 15 -8.50 -67.94 55.53
C LEU A 15 -7.17 -68.73 55.54
N THR A 16 -6.08 -68.05 55.89
CA THR A 16 -5.24 -68.42 57.05
C THR A 16 -4.44 -67.21 57.55
N THR A 17 -4.15 -67.20 58.85
CA THR A 17 -3.42 -66.14 59.56
C THR A 17 -1.92 -66.48 59.71
N ARG A 18 -1.08 -65.46 59.84
CA ARG A 18 0.17 -65.55 60.62
C ARG A 18 0.49 -64.20 61.29
N THR A 19 0.79 -64.26 62.57
CA THR A 19 1.17 -63.17 63.48
C THR A 19 2.70 -63.04 63.61
N TRP A 20 3.17 -62.24 64.60
CA TRP A 20 4.57 -61.93 64.95
C TRP A 20 5.18 -60.81 64.08
N VAL A 21 5.82 -59.76 64.61
CA VAL A 21 6.16 -59.35 66.00
C VAL A 21 6.08 -57.81 66.13
N LEU A 22 5.90 -57.27 67.35
CA LEU A 22 6.04 -55.82 67.61
C LEU A 22 7.51 -55.40 67.69
N ALA A 23 7.84 -54.24 67.12
CA ALA A 23 8.98 -53.41 67.51
C ALA A 23 8.52 -51.95 67.60
N THR A 24 9.08 -51.17 68.52
CA THR A 24 8.52 -49.89 68.98
C THR A 24 9.50 -48.72 68.74
N VAL A 25 8.94 -47.50 68.74
CA VAL A 25 9.63 -46.18 68.71
C VAL A 25 10.09 -45.73 67.32
N GLY A 26 9.64 -44.52 66.95
CA GLY A 26 9.92 -43.89 65.65
C GLY A 26 9.18 -42.56 65.45
N LEU A 27 9.10 -41.73 66.50
CA LEU A 27 8.39 -40.45 66.44
C LEU A 27 9.22 -39.39 65.68
N LEU A 28 8.93 -39.16 64.40
CA LEU A 28 9.31 -37.94 63.71
C LEU A 28 8.15 -37.43 62.87
N ALA A 29 7.66 -36.24 63.19
CA ALA A 29 6.70 -35.53 62.36
C ALA A 29 7.45 -34.77 61.26
N PHE A 30 7.05 -34.94 60.00
CA PHE A 30 7.28 -33.94 58.97
C PHE A 30 5.99 -33.71 58.17
N SER A 31 5.83 -32.48 57.71
CA SER A 31 4.59 -31.91 57.20
C SER A 31 4.05 -32.62 55.96
N VAL A 32 2.73 -32.83 55.93
CA VAL A 32 2.00 -33.07 54.67
C VAL A 32 2.17 -31.85 53.77
N SER A 33 2.88 -32.04 52.67
CA SER A 33 2.81 -31.16 51.50
C SER A 33 2.23 -31.96 50.34
N LEU A 34 0.89 -31.97 50.25
CA LEU A 34 0.18 -32.55 49.13
C LEU A 34 0.47 -31.69 47.89
N VAL A 35 1.51 -32.06 47.13
CA VAL A 35 1.83 -31.42 45.85
C VAL A 35 0.74 -31.80 44.86
N LEU A 36 -0.30 -30.97 44.82
CA LEU A 36 -1.15 -30.82 43.65
C LEU A 36 -0.24 -30.40 42.49
N ILE A 37 0.20 -31.38 41.71
CA ILE A 37 0.66 -31.15 40.34
C ILE A 37 -0.59 -30.74 39.55
N SER A 38 -0.99 -29.48 39.73
CA SER A 38 -1.83 -28.82 38.76
C SER A 38 -1.04 -28.84 37.46
N ASN A 39 -1.52 -29.64 36.50
CA ASN A 39 -1.14 -29.48 35.11
C ASN A 39 -1.71 -28.15 34.60
N PHE A 40 -1.13 -27.04 35.08
CA PHE A 40 -0.87 -25.88 34.24
C PHE A 40 0.20 -26.27 33.21
N GLY A 41 -0.13 -27.28 32.40
CA GLY A 41 0.15 -27.17 30.99
C GLY A 41 -0.57 -25.89 30.56
N VAL A 42 0.17 -24.80 30.56
CA VAL A 42 -0.17 -23.63 29.74
C VAL A 42 -0.35 -24.23 28.36
N HIS A 43 -1.59 -24.35 27.93
CA HIS A 43 -1.90 -24.91 26.63
C HIS A 43 -1.24 -23.94 25.65
N GLN A 44 -0.09 -24.32 25.11
CA GLN A 44 0.47 -23.63 23.96
C GLN A 44 -0.68 -23.64 22.95
N PRO A 45 -1.25 -22.47 22.56
CA PRO A 45 -2.24 -22.47 21.50
C PRO A 45 -1.57 -23.15 20.32
N ALA A 46 -2.20 -24.20 19.78
CA ALA A 46 -1.52 -25.12 18.88
C ALA A 46 -0.98 -24.33 17.68
N VAL A 47 0.32 -24.05 17.69
CA VAL A 47 1.00 -23.22 16.69
C VAL A 47 0.92 -24.01 15.39
N ALA A 48 -0.07 -23.67 14.56
CA ALA A 48 -0.40 -24.51 13.43
C ALA A 48 0.75 -24.39 12.43
N ALA A 49 1.50 -25.47 12.31
CA ALA A 49 2.70 -25.49 11.49
C ALA A 49 2.36 -25.18 10.02
N VAL A 50 3.35 -24.66 9.31
CA VAL A 50 3.37 -24.72 7.85
C VAL A 50 3.09 -26.17 7.46
N GLY A 51 2.08 -26.41 6.62
CA GLY A 51 1.62 -27.76 6.28
C GLY A 51 0.34 -28.25 6.96
N PHE A 52 -0.32 -27.42 7.77
CA PHE A 52 -1.59 -27.74 8.48
C PHE A 52 -2.66 -28.49 7.65
N HIS A 53 -2.80 -28.20 6.36
CA HIS A 53 -3.79 -28.83 5.48
C HIS A 53 -3.31 -30.12 4.80
N GLY A 54 -2.14 -30.64 5.18
CA GLY A 54 -1.55 -31.85 4.62
C GLY A 54 -1.15 -31.71 3.14
N ASN A 55 -0.97 -32.84 2.45
CA ASN A 55 -0.62 -32.87 1.04
C ASN A 55 -1.84 -32.58 0.16
N LYS A 56 -1.66 -31.74 -0.88
CA LYS A 56 -2.72 -31.43 -1.85
C LYS A 56 -2.24 -31.64 -3.28
N THR A 57 -2.92 -32.53 -3.98
CA THR A 57 -2.82 -32.69 -5.43
C THR A 57 -4.07 -32.11 -6.09
N ILE A 58 -3.89 -31.26 -7.11
CA ILE A 58 -4.94 -30.72 -7.97
C ILE A 58 -4.97 -31.55 -9.25
N THR A 59 -6.12 -32.15 -9.52
CA THR A 59 -6.40 -33.04 -10.66
C THR A 59 -7.45 -32.47 -11.62
N GLY A 60 -8.34 -31.58 -11.15
CA GLY A 60 -9.36 -30.91 -11.95
C GLY A 60 -8.91 -29.55 -12.48
N SER A 61 -9.68 -29.01 -13.43
CA SER A 61 -9.51 -27.65 -13.96
C SER A 61 -10.24 -26.61 -13.09
N ASN A 62 -9.73 -25.37 -13.12
CA ASN A 62 -10.34 -24.17 -12.54
C ASN A 62 -10.68 -24.27 -11.05
N VAL A 63 -9.86 -25.00 -10.28
CA VAL A 63 -10.06 -25.19 -8.84
C VAL A 63 -9.74 -23.88 -8.10
N ILE A 64 -10.67 -23.40 -7.29
CA ILE A 64 -10.48 -22.24 -6.41
C ILE A 64 -10.10 -22.73 -5.02
N LEU A 65 -8.97 -22.26 -4.49
CA LEU A 65 -8.39 -22.73 -3.22
C LEU A 65 -8.48 -21.72 -2.06
N ASN A 66 -8.66 -20.44 -2.36
CA ASN A 66 -8.81 -19.38 -1.37
C ASN A 66 -10.28 -19.10 -1.04
N GLU A 67 -10.53 -18.53 0.13
CA GLU A 67 -11.79 -17.88 0.51
C GLU A 67 -11.53 -16.40 0.82
N TYR A 68 -12.53 -15.55 0.61
CA TYR A 68 -12.41 -14.08 0.62
C TYR A 68 -13.48 -13.45 1.51
N THR A 69 -13.15 -12.32 2.12
CA THR A 69 -14.08 -11.48 2.89
C THR A 69 -13.56 -10.04 2.91
N THR A 70 -14.41 -9.07 3.19
CA THR A 70 -14.02 -7.65 3.26
C THR A 70 -13.83 -7.18 4.70
N LEU A 71 -12.88 -6.28 4.91
CA LEU A 71 -12.79 -5.49 6.14
C LEU A 71 -13.94 -4.48 6.18
N THR A 72 -14.73 -4.46 7.26
CA THR A 72 -15.89 -3.57 7.43
C THR A 72 -15.63 -2.37 8.33
N SER A 73 -14.55 -2.40 9.11
CA SER A 73 -14.06 -1.25 9.89
C SER A 73 -12.55 -1.12 9.75
N SER A 74 -12.04 0.10 9.56
CA SER A 74 -10.61 0.36 9.37
C SER A 74 -9.78 -0.11 10.56
N ALA A 75 -8.70 -0.85 10.29
CA ALA A 75 -7.79 -1.39 11.30
C ALA A 75 -6.48 -0.60 11.31
N SER A 76 -5.90 -0.38 12.49
CA SER A 76 -4.63 0.35 12.62
C SER A 76 -3.46 -0.61 12.83
N SER A 77 -2.23 -0.17 12.52
CA SER A 77 -1.07 -0.85 13.08
C SER A 77 -1.17 -0.87 14.61
N GLY A 78 -0.86 -2.02 15.22
CA GLY A 78 -1.11 -2.30 16.63
C GLY A 78 -2.47 -2.94 16.93
N SER A 79 -3.42 -2.98 15.99
CA SER A 79 -4.68 -3.73 16.17
C SER A 79 -4.41 -5.24 16.22
N THR A 80 -5.01 -5.93 17.19
CA THR A 80 -4.94 -7.40 17.38
C THR A 80 -6.22 -8.12 16.92
N SER A 81 -7.14 -7.40 16.27
CA SER A 81 -8.36 -7.96 15.68
C SER A 81 -8.81 -7.19 14.45
N LEU A 82 -9.66 -7.83 13.64
CA LEU A 82 -10.27 -7.30 12.41
C LEU A 82 -11.79 -7.42 12.51
N THR A 83 -12.52 -6.37 12.14
CA THR A 83 -13.97 -6.44 11.87
C THR A 83 -14.19 -6.68 10.38
N VAL A 84 -14.89 -7.75 10.03
CA VAL A 84 -15.08 -8.24 8.65
C VAL A 84 -16.53 -8.57 8.34
N ALA A 85 -16.89 -8.65 7.05
CA ALA A 85 -18.25 -9.00 6.62
C ALA A 85 -18.63 -10.46 6.94
N ASN A 86 -17.66 -11.38 6.86
CA ASN A 86 -17.77 -12.74 7.35
C ASN A 86 -16.40 -13.27 7.80
N ALA A 87 -16.29 -13.71 9.06
CA ALA A 87 -15.06 -14.21 9.66
C ALA A 87 -14.86 -15.72 9.52
N TYR A 88 -15.91 -16.47 9.14
CA TYR A 88 -15.84 -17.93 9.03
C TYR A 88 -15.09 -18.42 7.79
N LEU A 89 -15.05 -17.62 6.71
CA LEU A 89 -14.19 -17.83 5.54
C LEU A 89 -14.20 -19.29 5.01
N ASN A 90 -15.40 -19.89 4.91
CA ASN A 90 -15.63 -21.22 4.33
C ASN A 90 -17.03 -21.37 3.67
N GLN A 91 -17.65 -20.27 3.24
CA GLN A 91 -19.02 -20.30 2.69
C GLN A 91 -19.15 -21.22 1.46
N ASN A 92 -18.06 -21.43 0.72
CA ASN A 92 -18.01 -22.27 -0.47
C ASN A 92 -17.47 -23.69 -0.17
N ASN A 93 -17.33 -24.07 1.11
CA ASN A 93 -16.82 -25.37 1.57
C ASN A 93 -15.45 -25.77 0.96
N ARG A 94 -14.56 -24.79 0.73
CA ARG A 94 -13.21 -25.01 0.16
C ARG A 94 -12.24 -25.62 1.19
N PHE A 95 -12.55 -25.47 2.47
CA PHE A 95 -11.83 -26.00 3.62
C PHE A 95 -12.71 -26.97 4.42
N ALA A 96 -12.09 -27.87 5.20
CA ALA A 96 -12.82 -28.86 6.00
C ALA A 96 -13.62 -28.25 7.16
N SER A 97 -13.31 -27.01 7.55
CA SER A 97 -13.99 -26.27 8.62
C SER A 97 -14.00 -24.77 8.34
N ASN A 98 -14.81 -24.04 9.11
CA ASN A 98 -14.64 -22.59 9.28
C ASN A 98 -13.21 -22.25 9.73
N LEU A 99 -12.80 -21.01 9.49
CA LEU A 99 -11.52 -20.44 9.91
C LEU A 99 -11.32 -20.60 11.43
N ALA A 100 -10.16 -21.16 11.81
CA ALA A 100 -9.80 -21.47 13.18
C ALA A 100 -8.44 -20.85 13.59
N ALA A 101 -8.04 -21.09 14.84
CA ALA A 101 -6.73 -20.66 15.34
C ALA A 101 -5.57 -21.34 14.59
N GLY A 102 -4.48 -20.61 14.38
CA GLY A 102 -3.28 -21.05 13.65
C GLY A 102 -3.36 -20.96 12.12
N GLU A 103 -4.55 -20.68 11.57
CA GLU A 103 -4.69 -20.50 10.13
C GLU A 103 -4.13 -19.16 9.64
N LEU A 104 -3.73 -19.13 8.37
CA LEU A 104 -3.07 -17.99 7.75
C LEU A 104 -4.06 -17.17 6.91
N ILE A 105 -4.04 -15.85 7.13
CA ILE A 105 -4.74 -14.87 6.28
C ILE A 105 -3.76 -13.89 5.63
N LEU A 106 -4.06 -13.50 4.41
CA LEU A 106 -3.47 -12.33 3.74
C LEU A 106 -4.44 -11.16 3.88
N ILE A 107 -3.95 -10.05 4.40
CA ILE A 107 -4.64 -8.77 4.47
C ILE A 107 -4.06 -7.89 3.36
N ILE A 108 -4.89 -7.36 2.46
CA ILE A 108 -4.44 -6.48 1.37
C ILE A 108 -5.45 -5.38 1.05
N GLN A 109 -4.97 -4.15 0.89
CA GLN A 109 -5.79 -3.01 0.44
C GLN A 109 -5.64 -2.79 -1.07
N MET A 110 -6.72 -2.91 -1.83
CA MET A 110 -6.67 -2.85 -3.30
C MET A 110 -6.62 -1.40 -3.83
N GLN A 111 -7.37 -0.48 -3.22
CA GLN A 111 -7.61 0.88 -3.68
C GLN A 111 -7.31 1.94 -2.59
N GLY A 112 -7.60 3.21 -2.85
CA GLY A 112 -7.34 4.32 -1.92
C GLY A 112 -5.99 5.01 -2.14
N ALA A 113 -5.57 5.11 -3.40
CA ALA A 113 -4.60 6.11 -3.84
C ALA A 113 -5.30 7.45 -4.10
N THR A 114 -4.63 8.57 -3.80
CA THR A 114 -5.06 9.93 -4.16
C THR A 114 -4.49 10.30 -5.52
N LEU A 115 -5.33 10.85 -6.40
CA LEU A 115 -4.97 11.20 -7.78
C LEU A 115 -4.90 12.72 -7.96
N ASP A 116 -4.22 13.17 -9.01
CA ASP A 116 -4.42 14.51 -9.58
C ASP A 116 -5.80 14.56 -10.25
N GLU A 117 -6.59 15.57 -9.89
CA GLU A 117 -7.93 15.84 -10.39
C GLU A 117 -7.99 17.03 -11.36
N THR A 118 -6.85 17.63 -11.71
CA THR A 118 -6.77 18.67 -12.74
C THR A 118 -7.29 18.14 -14.07
N ASP A 119 -8.18 18.89 -14.74
CA ASP A 119 -8.64 18.54 -16.09
C ASP A 119 -7.54 18.92 -17.11
N GLY A 120 -6.68 17.95 -17.41
CA GLY A 120 -5.47 18.11 -18.20
C GLY A 120 -4.73 16.79 -18.37
N SER A 121 -3.62 16.80 -19.11
CA SER A 121 -2.80 15.59 -19.37
C SER A 121 -2.19 14.96 -18.11
N THR A 122 -2.15 15.70 -16.99
CA THR A 122 -1.74 15.18 -15.67
C THR A 122 -2.84 14.42 -14.94
N TYR A 123 -4.11 14.50 -15.37
CA TYR A 123 -5.25 13.83 -14.73
C TYR A 123 -4.95 12.37 -14.40
N GLY A 124 -5.28 11.96 -13.18
CA GLY A 124 -5.09 10.60 -12.72
C GLY A 124 -3.65 10.26 -12.34
N ALA A 125 -2.70 11.20 -12.36
CA ALA A 125 -1.37 10.99 -11.81
C ALA A 125 -1.46 10.65 -10.32
N VAL A 126 -0.66 9.69 -9.83
CA VAL A 126 -0.75 9.21 -8.45
C VAL A 126 -0.02 10.18 -7.52
N ALA A 127 -0.75 11.16 -6.98
CA ALA A 127 -0.24 12.12 -6.00
C ALA A 127 0.15 11.45 -4.66
N SER A 128 -0.59 10.40 -4.26
CA SER A 128 -0.18 9.52 -3.16
C SER A 128 -0.75 8.12 -3.34
N TYR A 129 0.08 7.10 -3.12
CA TYR A 129 -0.41 5.72 -3.09
C TYR A 129 -1.22 5.37 -1.83
N GLY A 130 -1.18 6.22 -0.79
CA GLY A 130 -1.81 5.94 0.50
C GLY A 130 -1.49 4.54 1.03
N ASN A 131 -2.54 3.75 1.26
CA ASN A 131 -2.43 2.34 1.64
C ASN A 131 -2.62 1.37 0.45
N ALA A 132 -2.92 1.82 -0.76
CA ALA A 132 -3.14 0.95 -1.91
C ALA A 132 -1.90 0.06 -2.18
N GLY A 133 -2.16 -1.23 -2.40
CA GLY A 133 -1.15 -2.28 -2.57
C GLY A 133 -0.41 -2.71 -1.29
N LYS A 134 -0.68 -2.11 -0.12
CA LYS A 134 -0.12 -2.62 1.15
C LYS A 134 -0.71 -3.97 1.49
N ARG A 135 0.15 -4.90 1.91
CA ARG A 135 -0.22 -6.24 2.36
C ARG A 135 0.55 -6.70 3.61
N GLU A 136 -0.04 -7.63 4.36
CA GLU A 136 0.67 -8.46 5.33
C GLU A 136 0.01 -9.83 5.48
N PHE A 137 0.80 -10.80 5.94
CA PHE A 137 0.38 -12.17 6.22
C PHE A 137 0.31 -12.34 7.74
N VAL A 138 -0.81 -12.83 8.26
CA VAL A 138 -1.07 -12.89 9.72
C VAL A 138 -1.69 -14.23 10.10
N GLU A 139 -1.27 -14.78 11.23
CA GLU A 139 -1.85 -15.97 11.83
C GLU A 139 -3.06 -15.61 12.71
N VAL A 140 -4.13 -16.39 12.60
CA VAL A 140 -5.39 -16.19 13.35
C VAL A 140 -5.26 -16.74 14.76
N ALA A 141 -5.58 -15.95 15.77
CA ALA A 141 -5.63 -16.41 17.17
C ALA A 141 -6.99 -17.04 17.51
N SER A 142 -8.09 -16.49 16.99
CA SER A 142 -9.45 -17.04 17.15
C SER A 142 -10.46 -16.37 16.22
N VAL A 143 -11.60 -17.01 16.00
CA VAL A 143 -12.78 -16.42 15.36
C VAL A 143 -13.93 -16.44 16.38
N PRO A 144 -14.03 -15.43 17.27
CA PRO A 144 -14.98 -15.45 18.39
C PRO A 144 -16.45 -15.25 17.98
N ASN A 145 -16.71 -14.75 16.76
CA ASN A 145 -18.05 -14.59 16.19
C ASN A 145 -17.97 -14.46 14.65
N SER A 146 -19.11 -14.33 13.99
CA SER A 146 -19.22 -14.28 12.52
C SER A 146 -18.63 -13.04 11.85
N THR A 147 -18.23 -11.99 12.58
CA THR A 147 -17.73 -10.72 12.02
C THR A 147 -16.37 -10.29 12.59
N THR A 148 -15.75 -11.10 13.47
CA THR A 148 -14.48 -10.75 14.14
C THR A 148 -13.44 -11.84 13.93
N ILE A 149 -12.23 -11.44 13.51
CA ILE A 149 -11.05 -12.31 13.49
C ILE A 149 -10.03 -11.73 14.48
N SER A 150 -9.62 -12.51 15.47
CA SER A 150 -8.51 -12.18 16.38
C SER A 150 -7.19 -12.65 15.77
N LEU A 151 -6.11 -11.90 15.99
CA LEU A 151 -4.80 -12.12 15.38
C LEU A 151 -3.77 -12.55 16.44
N VAL A 152 -2.85 -13.45 16.08
CA VAL A 152 -1.75 -13.87 16.97
C VAL A 152 -0.76 -12.72 17.20
N ASN A 153 -0.47 -11.98 16.14
CA ASN A 153 0.39 -10.79 16.17
C ASN A 153 -0.43 -9.53 15.83
N ALA A 154 -0.09 -8.41 16.45
CA ALA A 154 -0.67 -7.11 16.13
C ALA A 154 -0.24 -6.65 14.72
N LEU A 155 -1.13 -5.93 14.01
CA LEU A 155 -0.87 -5.49 12.63
C LEU A 155 0.37 -4.60 12.50
N SER A 156 1.19 -4.90 11.49
CA SER A 156 2.35 -4.09 11.11
C SER A 156 1.99 -2.87 10.25
N LYS A 157 0.82 -2.86 9.60
CA LYS A 157 0.30 -1.71 8.82
C LYS A 157 -1.14 -1.36 9.20
N SER A 158 -1.53 -0.11 8.91
CA SER A 158 -2.93 0.33 8.96
C SER A 158 -3.63 0.10 7.62
N TYR A 159 -4.93 -0.19 7.67
CA TYR A 159 -5.82 -0.52 6.55
C TYR A 159 -7.11 0.28 6.65
N SER A 160 -7.52 0.92 5.55
CA SER A 160 -8.78 1.69 5.50
C SER A 160 -9.86 0.89 4.77
N ALA A 161 -10.98 0.61 5.43
CA ALA A 161 -12.08 -0.18 4.85
C ALA A 161 -12.61 0.43 3.53
N SER A 162 -12.64 1.77 3.42
CA SER A 162 -12.99 2.50 2.19
C SER A 162 -12.06 2.19 1.00
N GLY A 163 -10.81 1.82 1.25
CA GLY A 163 -9.82 1.45 0.23
C GLY A 163 -9.95 0.02 -0.28
N LYS A 164 -11.09 -0.64 -0.05
CA LYS A 164 -11.38 -2.02 -0.48
C LYS A 164 -10.34 -3.02 0.01
N VAL A 165 -10.38 -3.30 1.31
CA VAL A 165 -9.46 -4.24 1.95
C VAL A 165 -10.05 -5.65 1.91
N GLN A 166 -9.34 -6.56 1.22
CA GLN A 166 -9.62 -7.99 1.24
C GLN A 166 -8.88 -8.67 2.39
N ILE A 167 -9.56 -9.62 3.04
CA ILE A 167 -8.93 -10.66 3.84
C ILE A 167 -9.09 -11.99 3.09
N VAL A 168 -7.99 -12.66 2.82
CA VAL A 168 -7.93 -13.89 2.00
C VAL A 168 -7.41 -15.04 2.85
N ARG A 169 -8.20 -16.10 3.04
CA ARG A 169 -7.78 -17.33 3.75
C ARG A 169 -6.82 -18.12 2.86
N ILE A 170 -5.66 -18.48 3.39
CA ILE A 170 -4.59 -19.16 2.65
C ILE A 170 -4.52 -20.63 3.05
N PRO A 171 -4.63 -21.57 2.08
CA PRO A 171 -4.29 -22.96 2.34
C PRO A 171 -2.78 -23.11 2.56
N ARG A 172 -2.44 -23.72 3.69
CA ARG A 172 -1.07 -24.08 4.10
C ARG A 172 -0.87 -25.58 3.89
N TYR A 173 -0.33 -25.99 2.75
CA TYR A 173 -0.11 -27.40 2.40
C TYR A 173 1.28 -27.90 2.80
N GLU A 174 1.43 -29.19 3.03
CA GLU A 174 2.72 -29.82 3.36
C GLU A 174 3.54 -30.01 2.07
N ILE A 175 2.93 -30.66 1.07
CA ILE A 175 3.38 -30.70 -0.33
C ILE A 175 2.21 -30.25 -1.21
N PHE A 176 2.48 -29.38 -2.19
CA PHE A 176 1.47 -28.91 -3.14
C PHE A 176 1.81 -29.38 -4.56
N THR A 177 0.83 -29.90 -5.30
CA THR A 177 1.02 -30.38 -6.68
C THR A 177 -0.16 -30.02 -7.57
N ILE A 178 0.10 -29.51 -8.77
CA ILE A 178 -0.88 -29.36 -9.86
C ILE A 178 -0.47 -30.30 -10.99
N GLN A 179 -1.28 -31.32 -11.27
CA GLN A 179 -1.00 -32.29 -12.33
C GLN A 179 -1.13 -31.67 -13.73
N SER A 180 -0.53 -32.31 -14.74
CA SER A 180 -0.74 -31.90 -16.14
C SER A 180 -2.24 -31.92 -16.50
N GLY A 181 -2.70 -30.93 -17.25
CA GLY A 181 -4.13 -30.72 -17.57
C GLY A 181 -4.98 -30.11 -16.45
N ALA A 182 -4.53 -30.17 -15.18
CA ALA A 182 -5.22 -29.56 -14.05
C ALA A 182 -4.93 -28.05 -13.95
N SER A 183 -5.81 -27.28 -13.30
CA SER A 183 -5.58 -25.84 -13.10
C SER A 183 -6.22 -25.24 -11.85
N VAL A 184 -5.58 -24.18 -11.34
CA VAL A 184 -6.06 -23.35 -10.22
C VAL A 184 -6.41 -21.95 -10.71
N THR A 185 -7.45 -21.35 -10.14
CA THR A 185 -7.91 -19.98 -10.47
C THR A 185 -8.57 -19.29 -9.28
N CYS A 186 -9.06 -18.08 -9.48
CA CYS A 186 -9.84 -17.29 -8.52
C CYS A 186 -11.09 -16.68 -9.18
N PRO A 187 -12.09 -16.22 -8.41
CA PRO A 187 -13.10 -15.31 -8.92
C PRO A 187 -12.45 -14.05 -9.50
N ALA A 188 -13.08 -13.41 -10.49
CA ALA A 188 -12.67 -12.09 -10.93
C ALA A 188 -12.87 -11.05 -9.80
N TRP A 189 -12.16 -9.93 -9.86
CA TRP A 189 -12.40 -8.80 -8.97
C TRP A 189 -13.79 -8.20 -9.21
N ASP A 190 -14.62 -8.13 -8.17
CA ASP A 190 -16.01 -7.64 -8.23
C ASP A 190 -16.17 -6.17 -7.79
N GLY A 191 -15.09 -5.51 -7.32
CA GLY A 191 -15.13 -4.19 -6.67
C GLY A 191 -15.06 -4.21 -5.14
N ALA A 192 -14.97 -5.40 -4.54
CA ALA A 192 -14.87 -5.67 -3.11
C ALA A 192 -13.97 -6.89 -2.79
N THR A 193 -14.09 -8.00 -3.54
CA THR A 193 -13.29 -9.24 -3.40
C THR A 193 -12.88 -9.84 -4.74
N GLY A 194 -11.98 -10.84 -4.69
CA GLY A 194 -11.55 -11.63 -5.85
C GLY A 194 -10.18 -11.22 -6.41
N GLY A 195 -9.81 -11.82 -7.54
CA GLY A 195 -8.61 -11.48 -8.30
C GLY A 195 -7.27 -11.99 -7.73
N ILE A 196 -7.28 -12.80 -6.67
CA ILE A 196 -6.05 -13.25 -5.97
C ILE A 196 -6.05 -14.77 -5.81
N VAL A 197 -4.95 -15.43 -6.20
CA VAL A 197 -4.58 -16.79 -5.75
C VAL A 197 -3.38 -16.66 -4.81
N SER A 198 -3.49 -17.17 -3.58
CA SER A 198 -2.41 -17.14 -2.59
C SER A 198 -2.26 -18.49 -1.89
N ILE A 199 -1.09 -19.11 -1.95
CA ILE A 199 -0.86 -20.49 -1.48
C ILE A 199 0.45 -20.56 -0.69
N GLU A 200 0.45 -21.28 0.42
CA GLU A 200 1.68 -21.65 1.15
C GLU A 200 1.90 -23.16 1.09
N ALA A 201 3.14 -23.58 0.81
CA ALA A 201 3.61 -24.95 0.90
C ALA A 201 4.82 -25.07 1.83
N ASN A 202 4.84 -26.05 2.74
CA ASN A 202 5.96 -26.29 3.64
C ASN A 202 7.19 -26.81 2.90
N LYS A 203 6.99 -27.82 2.04
CA LYS A 203 8.05 -28.49 1.28
C LYS A 203 7.94 -28.11 -0.19
N THR A 204 7.98 -29.09 -1.08
CA THR A 204 8.01 -28.89 -2.53
C THR A 204 6.67 -28.42 -3.07
N THR A 205 6.70 -27.48 -4.01
CA THR A 205 5.58 -27.17 -4.90
C THR A 205 5.90 -27.66 -6.31
N THR A 206 5.02 -28.48 -6.90
CA THR A 206 5.17 -29.00 -8.27
C THR A 206 4.02 -28.54 -9.15
N ILE A 207 4.28 -27.77 -10.20
CA ILE A 207 3.26 -27.26 -11.13
C ILE A 207 3.55 -27.81 -12.52
N ASN A 208 2.80 -28.84 -12.91
CA ASN A 208 2.82 -29.41 -14.27
C ASN A 208 1.56 -29.01 -15.07
N GLY A 209 0.49 -28.60 -14.37
CA GLY A 209 -0.68 -27.95 -14.96
C GLY A 209 -0.53 -26.43 -15.01
N SER A 210 -1.53 -25.69 -14.54
CA SER A 210 -1.45 -24.22 -14.52
C SER A 210 -2.08 -23.53 -13.31
N ILE A 211 -1.64 -22.28 -13.07
CA ILE A 211 -2.39 -21.30 -12.28
C ILE A 211 -2.78 -20.17 -13.24
N ASN A 212 -4.06 -19.86 -13.38
CA ASN A 212 -4.53 -18.83 -14.31
C ASN A 212 -5.44 -17.82 -13.61
N VAL A 213 -4.97 -16.57 -13.54
CA VAL A 213 -5.70 -15.40 -13.04
C VAL A 213 -5.80 -14.30 -14.10
N SER A 214 -5.68 -14.65 -15.38
CA SER A 214 -5.80 -13.70 -16.49
C SER A 214 -7.21 -13.14 -16.58
N GLY A 215 -7.35 -11.83 -16.81
CA GLY A 215 -8.65 -11.15 -16.79
C GLY A 215 -9.39 -11.22 -15.45
N LYS A 216 -8.67 -11.36 -14.32
CA LYS A 216 -9.24 -11.37 -12.95
C LYS A 216 -8.86 -10.14 -12.11
N GLY A 217 -8.13 -9.21 -12.70
CA GLY A 217 -7.72 -7.93 -12.12
C GLY A 217 -8.82 -6.88 -12.15
N PHE A 218 -8.44 -5.60 -12.01
CA PHE A 218 -9.39 -4.48 -12.01
C PHE A 218 -10.21 -4.44 -13.30
N ARG A 219 -11.47 -4.00 -13.16
CA ARG A 219 -12.45 -4.06 -14.25
C ARG A 219 -12.17 -3.06 -15.36
N GLY A 220 -12.39 -3.47 -16.60
CA GLY A 220 -12.41 -2.53 -17.72
C GLY A 220 -13.58 -1.55 -17.64
N GLY A 221 -13.43 -0.38 -18.27
CA GLY A 221 -14.50 0.61 -18.37
C GLY A 221 -15.69 0.07 -19.15
N THR A 222 -16.90 0.37 -18.68
CA THR A 222 -18.15 0.01 -19.37
C THR A 222 -18.45 0.93 -20.55
N VAL A 223 -19.07 0.38 -21.60
CA VAL A 223 -19.50 1.14 -22.78
C VAL A 223 -20.69 2.03 -22.40
N GLU A 224 -20.65 3.30 -22.79
CA GLU A 224 -21.84 4.16 -22.87
C GLU A 224 -22.40 4.12 -24.31
N GLN A 225 -23.44 4.88 -24.64
CA GLN A 225 -24.13 4.83 -25.95
C GLN A 225 -24.78 6.18 -26.31
N LYS A 226 -24.04 7.28 -26.18
CA LYS A 226 -24.63 8.63 -26.11
C LYS A 226 -23.86 9.73 -26.84
N THR A 227 -22.56 9.55 -27.10
CA THR A 227 -21.74 10.53 -27.83
C THR A 227 -22.11 10.56 -29.32
N SER A 228 -23.17 11.31 -29.63
CA SER A 228 -23.80 11.40 -30.96
C SER A 228 -23.34 12.58 -31.81
N THR A 229 -22.42 13.40 -31.29
CA THR A 229 -21.83 14.56 -31.96
C THR A 229 -20.37 14.76 -31.53
N PRO A 230 -19.49 15.30 -32.39
CA PRO A 230 -18.17 15.80 -31.99
C PRO A 230 -18.24 16.68 -30.72
N GLY A 231 -17.40 16.37 -29.74
CA GLY A 231 -17.40 16.95 -28.40
C GLY A 231 -16.24 17.91 -28.15
N ASN A 232 -15.80 18.03 -26.89
CA ASN A 232 -14.61 18.82 -26.57
C ASN A 232 -13.33 17.96 -26.57
N HIS A 233 -12.40 18.29 -27.46
CA HIS A 233 -11.15 17.54 -27.68
C HIS A 233 -10.11 17.74 -26.57
N THR A 234 -10.34 18.69 -25.65
CA THR A 234 -9.45 18.96 -24.50
C THR A 234 -9.92 18.35 -23.19
N THR A 235 -11.08 17.69 -23.15
CA THR A 235 -11.60 17.05 -21.92
C THR A 235 -10.73 15.86 -21.52
N TYR A 236 -10.19 15.87 -20.29
CA TYR A 236 -9.50 14.72 -19.69
C TYR A 236 -10.36 14.05 -18.62
N ARG A 237 -11.26 14.78 -17.96
CA ARG A 237 -12.26 14.26 -17.04
C ARG A 237 -13.64 14.88 -17.28
N SER A 238 -14.69 14.06 -17.23
CA SER A 238 -16.06 14.57 -17.11
C SER A 238 -16.94 13.70 -16.21
N SER A 239 -18.00 14.32 -15.69
CA SER A 239 -19.17 13.67 -15.07
C SER A 239 -20.31 13.41 -16.06
N ASN A 240 -20.25 14.00 -17.26
CA ASN A 240 -21.28 13.93 -18.29
C ASN A 240 -20.96 12.82 -19.28
N ASP A 241 -22.00 12.09 -19.72
CA ASP A 241 -21.86 10.85 -20.49
C ASP A 241 -22.08 11.00 -22.00
N ILE A 242 -21.98 12.24 -22.50
CA ILE A 242 -21.88 12.59 -23.94
C ILE A 242 -20.50 13.17 -24.32
N ASP A 243 -19.59 13.28 -23.35
CA ASP A 243 -18.26 13.90 -23.56
C ASP A 243 -17.19 12.85 -23.93
N GLY A 244 -17.46 11.57 -23.68
CA GLY A 244 -16.53 10.46 -23.85
C GLY A 244 -16.92 9.19 -23.09
N ALA A 245 -16.21 8.11 -23.35
CA ALA A 245 -16.43 6.78 -22.74
C ALA A 245 -15.89 6.65 -21.31
N GLU A 246 -16.26 5.55 -20.63
CA GLU A 246 -15.81 5.29 -19.26
C GLU A 246 -14.35 4.83 -19.16
N LYS A 247 -13.68 5.31 -18.09
CA LYS A 247 -12.33 4.91 -17.71
C LYS A 247 -12.31 3.53 -17.03
N GLY A 248 -11.21 2.80 -17.21
CA GLY A 248 -10.98 1.52 -16.53
C GLY A 248 -10.70 1.70 -15.04
N GLU A 249 -10.97 0.65 -14.25
CA GLU A 249 -10.69 0.61 -12.81
C GLU A 249 -9.19 0.51 -12.52
N GLY A 250 -8.77 1.11 -11.40
CA GLY A 250 -7.39 1.09 -10.92
C GLY A 250 -7.30 1.37 -9.43
N ILE A 251 -6.09 1.60 -8.93
CA ILE A 251 -5.83 1.82 -7.48
C ILE A 251 -6.47 3.10 -6.89
N GLY A 252 -6.94 4.02 -7.74
CA GLY A 252 -7.69 5.20 -7.32
C GLY A 252 -9.18 4.97 -7.08
N GLY A 253 -9.77 3.90 -7.65
CA GLY A 253 -11.21 3.65 -7.63
C GLY A 253 -11.76 3.13 -8.96
N TYR A 254 -13.07 3.30 -9.15
CA TYR A 254 -13.84 3.03 -10.38
C TYR A 254 -15.08 3.97 -10.47
N GLN A 255 -15.52 4.29 -11.70
CA GLN A 255 -16.76 5.03 -11.99
C GLN A 255 -17.01 6.25 -11.09
N SER A 256 -18.07 6.23 -10.27
CA SER A 256 -18.51 7.35 -9.42
C SER A 256 -17.54 7.72 -8.30
N SER A 257 -16.50 6.92 -8.03
CA SER A 257 -15.40 7.31 -7.15
C SER A 257 -14.31 8.14 -7.85
N TYR A 258 -14.32 8.23 -9.18
CA TYR A 258 -13.58 9.23 -9.92
C TYR A 258 -14.36 10.54 -9.93
N VAL A 259 -14.08 11.41 -8.96
CA VAL A 259 -14.74 12.72 -8.80
C VAL A 259 -14.69 13.48 -10.13
N ASN A 260 -15.87 13.84 -10.65
CA ASN A 260 -16.07 14.49 -11.96
C ASN A 260 -15.23 13.92 -13.10
N GLY A 261 -14.96 12.61 -13.07
CA GLY A 261 -14.02 11.95 -13.98
C GLY A 261 -14.34 10.50 -14.23
N ARG A 262 -15.62 10.15 -14.35
CA ARG A 262 -16.04 8.84 -14.85
C ARG A 262 -15.69 8.69 -16.35
N TYR A 263 -15.74 9.80 -17.09
CA TYR A 263 -15.64 9.86 -18.55
C TYR A 263 -14.41 10.63 -19.05
N GLY A 264 -14.12 10.50 -20.35
CA GLY A 264 -13.08 11.26 -21.07
C GLY A 264 -11.67 10.65 -21.01
N ARG A 265 -10.69 11.30 -21.65
CA ARG A 265 -9.44 10.61 -22.06
C ARG A 265 -8.36 10.39 -21.00
N GLY A 266 -8.39 11.10 -19.87
CA GLY A 266 -7.31 11.03 -18.87
C GLY A 266 -7.28 9.68 -18.13
N ALA A 267 -6.07 9.15 -17.86
CA ALA A 267 -5.85 7.81 -17.30
C ALA A 267 -5.76 7.78 -15.75
N PRO A 268 -6.73 7.16 -15.03
CA PRO A 268 -6.82 7.19 -13.57
C PRO A 268 -5.90 6.15 -12.92
N ALA A 269 -4.75 6.61 -12.42
CA ALA A 269 -3.65 5.75 -12.01
C ALA A 269 -3.32 4.71 -13.10
N ASN A 270 -3.47 3.42 -12.79
CA ASN A 270 -3.21 2.32 -13.71
C ASN A 270 -4.42 1.86 -14.54
N GLY A 271 -5.60 2.43 -14.32
CA GLY A 271 -6.71 2.29 -15.26
C GLY A 271 -6.43 3.05 -16.56
N GLY A 272 -6.93 2.56 -17.68
CA GLY A 272 -6.91 3.28 -18.96
C GLY A 272 -7.97 4.39 -18.99
N GLY A 273 -7.68 5.49 -19.69
CA GLY A 273 -8.70 6.50 -20.02
C GLY A 273 -9.69 5.95 -21.05
N GLY A 274 -10.95 6.40 -21.01
CA GLY A 274 -11.93 6.07 -22.04
C GLY A 274 -11.66 6.82 -23.35
N GLY A 275 -12.41 6.50 -24.41
CA GLY A 275 -12.59 7.41 -25.54
C GLY A 275 -13.06 8.79 -25.10
N ASN A 276 -12.87 9.80 -25.95
CA ASN A 276 -13.27 11.18 -25.69
C ASN A 276 -13.57 11.87 -27.02
N SER A 277 -14.65 12.64 -27.09
CA SER A 277 -15.30 12.95 -28.38
C SER A 277 -15.70 11.68 -29.14
N HIS A 278 -16.35 11.90 -30.28
CA HIS A 278 -17.11 10.93 -31.04
C HIS A 278 -16.28 9.74 -31.55
N ASN A 279 -16.63 8.55 -31.07
CA ASN A 279 -16.11 7.23 -31.44
C ASN A 279 -14.57 7.12 -31.42
N ALA A 280 -13.94 7.79 -30.44
CA ALA A 280 -12.52 7.64 -30.14
C ALA A 280 -12.22 6.39 -29.29
N GLY A 281 -11.02 5.83 -29.45
CA GLY A 281 -10.63 4.55 -28.84
C GLY A 281 -10.28 4.64 -27.35
N GLY A 282 -10.52 3.56 -26.62
CA GLY A 282 -10.14 3.43 -25.21
C GLY A 282 -8.65 3.14 -25.01
N GLY A 283 -8.05 3.74 -23.97
CA GLY A 283 -6.66 3.48 -23.58
C GLY A 283 -6.51 2.16 -22.81
N GLY A 284 -5.40 1.46 -23.01
CA GLY A 284 -5.11 0.20 -22.33
C GLY A 284 -4.79 0.40 -20.84
N GLY A 285 -5.15 -0.56 -19.98
CA GLY A 285 -4.78 -0.57 -18.56
C GLY A 285 -3.31 -0.90 -18.33
N ALA A 286 -2.81 -0.79 -17.09
CA ALA A 286 -1.39 -0.98 -16.78
C ALA A 286 -1.11 -1.60 -15.39
N ASN A 287 0.17 -1.92 -15.13
CA ASN A 287 0.63 -2.35 -13.80
C ASN A 287 2.15 -2.19 -13.60
N GLY A 288 2.97 -2.94 -14.33
CA GLY A 288 4.43 -2.85 -14.28
C GLY A 288 5.00 -1.82 -15.25
N GLY A 289 6.30 -1.55 -15.13
CA GLY A 289 7.06 -0.65 -16.01
C GLY A 289 7.75 0.50 -15.26
N SER A 290 8.49 1.35 -16.00
CA SER A 290 9.18 2.53 -15.45
C SER A 290 8.23 3.72 -15.31
N SER A 291 7.92 4.18 -14.10
CA SER A 291 7.05 5.35 -13.89
C SER A 291 7.63 6.67 -14.40
N GLY A 292 8.97 6.79 -14.47
CA GLY A 292 9.64 7.94 -15.08
C GLY A 292 9.65 7.94 -16.61
N SER A 293 9.08 6.90 -17.25
CA SER A 293 9.05 6.71 -18.70
C SER A 293 7.63 6.60 -19.26
N TRP A 294 6.62 7.05 -18.49
CA TRP A 294 5.22 7.08 -18.94
C TRP A 294 4.92 8.42 -19.64
N THR A 295 4.31 8.36 -20.82
CA THR A 295 3.78 9.55 -21.52
C THR A 295 2.26 9.50 -21.71
N GLY A 296 1.65 8.33 -21.48
CA GLY A 296 0.24 8.06 -21.79
C GLY A 296 -0.03 7.73 -23.26
N PHE A 297 0.96 7.90 -24.14
CA PHE A 297 0.83 7.69 -25.58
C PHE A 297 1.19 6.27 -26.07
N GLY A 298 1.65 5.37 -25.19
CA GLY A 298 2.05 4.02 -25.57
C GLY A 298 3.32 3.96 -26.42
N ASN A 299 3.43 2.89 -27.20
CA ASN A 299 4.52 2.66 -28.15
C ASN A 299 3.92 2.54 -29.57
N PRO A 300 4.09 3.55 -30.44
CA PRO A 300 3.67 3.46 -31.83
C PRO A 300 4.51 2.42 -32.58
N HIS A 301 3.85 1.51 -33.31
CA HIS A 301 4.55 0.56 -34.17
C HIS A 301 4.95 1.22 -35.49
N ASN A 302 6.20 1.01 -35.91
CA ASN A 302 6.80 1.54 -37.14
C ASN A 302 7.08 0.41 -38.15
N LEU A 303 6.10 -0.46 -38.39
CA LEU A 303 6.22 -1.68 -39.21
C LEU A 303 6.73 -1.45 -40.65
N ASN A 304 6.65 -0.21 -41.16
CA ASN A 304 7.13 0.19 -42.48
C ASN A 304 7.26 1.73 -42.57
N SER A 305 7.74 2.21 -43.72
CA SER A 305 7.86 3.64 -44.05
C SER A 305 6.52 4.39 -43.98
N ASN A 306 5.42 3.80 -44.44
CA ASN A 306 4.11 4.45 -44.52
C ASN A 306 3.58 4.80 -43.12
N TRP A 307 3.73 3.89 -42.16
CA TRP A 307 3.35 4.13 -40.77
C TRP A 307 4.28 5.14 -40.12
N THR A 308 5.58 5.10 -40.46
CA THR A 308 6.56 6.10 -40.00
C THR A 308 6.18 7.51 -40.46
N THR A 309 5.74 7.67 -41.71
CA THR A 309 5.19 8.94 -42.21
C THR A 309 3.90 9.32 -41.49
N ALA A 310 2.91 8.43 -41.41
CA ALA A 310 1.61 8.70 -40.80
C ALA A 310 1.71 9.15 -39.33
N TRP A 311 2.56 8.49 -38.54
CA TRP A 311 2.85 8.91 -37.15
C TRP A 311 3.48 10.31 -37.08
N ASN A 312 4.39 10.63 -38.00
CA ASN A 312 5.09 11.91 -38.00
C ASN A 312 4.25 13.08 -38.55
N LEU A 313 3.08 12.80 -39.14
CA LEU A 313 2.05 13.81 -39.46
C LEU A 313 1.23 14.24 -38.23
N GLU A 314 1.19 13.44 -37.15
CA GLU A 314 0.65 13.89 -35.86
C GLU A 314 1.66 14.78 -35.12
N GLY A 315 2.93 14.37 -35.12
CA GLY A 315 4.00 15.12 -34.48
C GLY A 315 5.38 14.62 -34.90
N ALA A 316 6.29 15.55 -35.19
CA ALA A 316 7.62 15.22 -35.69
C ALA A 316 8.40 14.31 -34.70
N GLY A 317 8.80 13.12 -35.17
CA GLY A 317 9.52 12.12 -34.38
C GLY A 317 8.62 11.18 -33.58
N PHE A 318 7.30 11.35 -33.58
CA PHE A 318 6.36 10.52 -32.81
C PHE A 318 6.55 9.02 -33.10
N SER A 319 6.86 8.66 -34.34
CA SER A 319 7.15 7.28 -34.79
C SER A 319 8.30 6.56 -34.06
N SER A 320 9.05 7.27 -33.21
CA SER A 320 10.18 6.75 -32.43
C SER A 320 10.02 6.95 -30.92
N THR A 321 8.87 7.45 -30.48
CA THR A 321 8.57 7.63 -29.04
C THR A 321 8.34 6.29 -28.35
N THR A 322 8.56 6.26 -27.03
CA THR A 322 8.28 5.10 -26.18
C THR A 322 7.55 5.51 -24.91
N SER A 323 6.69 4.63 -24.40
CA SER A 323 6.03 4.78 -23.10
C SER A 323 6.02 3.46 -22.36
N SER A 324 6.22 3.52 -21.04
CA SER A 324 5.76 2.49 -20.13
C SER A 324 4.23 2.55 -19.93
N GLY A 325 3.67 1.55 -19.25
CA GLY A 325 2.23 1.51 -18.97
C GLY A 325 1.40 1.09 -20.19
N GLY A 326 0.15 1.54 -20.25
CA GLY A 326 -0.76 1.22 -21.36
C GLY A 326 -0.44 1.97 -22.65
N GLY A 327 -0.96 1.47 -23.76
CA GLY A 327 -1.06 2.18 -25.01
C GLY A 327 -2.28 3.09 -25.05
N ARG A 328 -2.20 4.21 -25.77
CA ARG A 328 -3.38 5.04 -26.04
C ARG A 328 -4.33 4.40 -27.05
N GLY A 329 -5.60 4.75 -26.95
CA GLY A 329 -6.61 4.49 -27.99
C GLY A 329 -6.43 5.34 -29.23
N GLY A 330 -7.15 4.98 -30.28
CA GLY A 330 -7.12 5.60 -31.60
C GLY A 330 -7.87 6.92 -31.70
N TYR A 331 -7.75 7.53 -32.88
CA TYR A 331 -8.36 8.81 -33.22
C TYR A 331 -9.90 8.74 -33.23
N SER A 332 -10.57 9.89 -33.16
CA SER A 332 -12.04 9.98 -33.31
C SER A 332 -12.52 9.70 -34.73
N TRP A 333 -13.84 9.66 -34.89
CA TRP A 333 -14.58 9.38 -36.11
C TRP A 333 -14.14 10.20 -37.33
N SER A 334 -14.22 9.58 -38.51
CA SER A 334 -14.30 10.28 -39.79
C SER A 334 -14.99 9.45 -40.86
N ASN A 335 -15.52 10.14 -41.88
CA ASN A 335 -16.19 9.53 -43.03
C ASN A 335 -15.63 10.01 -44.39
N GLY A 336 -14.63 10.89 -44.40
CA GLY A 336 -13.90 11.33 -45.58
C GLY A 336 -12.74 10.41 -45.93
N ALA A 337 -12.69 9.95 -47.19
CA ALA A 337 -11.69 9.01 -47.68
C ALA A 337 -10.36 9.70 -48.07
N GLN A 338 -9.65 10.27 -47.08
CA GLN A 338 -8.30 10.82 -47.27
C GLN A 338 -7.21 9.75 -47.07
N ASN A 339 -5.96 10.10 -47.42
CA ASN A 339 -4.81 9.20 -47.29
C ASN A 339 -4.02 9.49 -46.00
N PRO A 340 -3.90 8.54 -45.04
CA PRO A 340 -3.27 8.78 -43.75
C PRO A 340 -1.75 8.97 -43.80
N ILE A 341 -1.09 8.79 -44.95
CA ILE A 341 0.35 9.08 -45.13
C ILE A 341 0.63 10.47 -45.73
N THR A 342 -0.42 11.23 -46.07
CA THR A 342 -0.32 12.61 -46.57
C THR A 342 -1.17 13.61 -45.78
N THR A 343 -2.26 13.16 -45.17
CA THR A 343 -3.21 13.99 -44.44
C THR A 343 -3.18 13.63 -42.95
N GLY A 344 -2.78 14.57 -42.10
CA GLY A 344 -2.62 14.36 -40.66
C GLY A 344 -3.95 14.24 -39.89
N PRO A 345 -3.94 13.77 -38.64
CA PRO A 345 -5.10 13.80 -37.75
C PRO A 345 -5.53 15.25 -37.44
N GLY A 346 -6.83 15.52 -37.40
CA GLY A 346 -7.41 16.85 -37.15
C GLY A 346 -7.52 17.77 -38.38
N ASP A 347 -7.15 17.29 -39.57
CA ASP A 347 -7.39 18.00 -40.84
C ASP A 347 -8.87 17.91 -41.24
N ALA A 348 -9.51 19.05 -41.52
CA ALA A 348 -10.94 19.12 -41.83
C ALA A 348 -11.37 18.35 -43.08
N SER A 349 -10.44 17.99 -43.98
CA SER A 349 -10.73 17.17 -45.16
C SER A 349 -11.10 15.72 -44.84
N TRP A 350 -10.83 15.25 -43.61
CA TRP A 350 -11.32 13.97 -43.10
C TRP A 350 -12.84 13.95 -42.86
N SER A 351 -13.50 15.11 -42.73
CA SER A 351 -14.90 15.22 -42.32
C SER A 351 -15.20 14.50 -41.00
N GLY A 352 -16.47 14.49 -40.57
CA GLY A 352 -16.88 13.88 -39.30
C GLY A 352 -16.22 14.57 -38.10
N ASP A 353 -15.57 13.80 -37.22
CA ASP A 353 -14.72 14.34 -36.14
C ASP A 353 -13.22 14.39 -36.52
N SER A 354 -12.94 14.52 -37.82
CA SER A 354 -11.64 14.86 -38.41
C SER A 354 -10.44 13.97 -38.02
N ARG A 355 -10.66 12.79 -37.43
CA ARG A 355 -9.63 11.94 -36.81
C ARG A 355 -8.75 12.70 -35.82
N TYR A 356 -9.32 13.48 -34.90
CA TYR A 356 -8.52 14.12 -33.86
C TYR A 356 -7.80 13.08 -32.97
N ASN A 357 -6.60 13.41 -32.49
CA ASN A 357 -5.94 12.64 -31.44
C ASN A 357 -6.61 12.91 -30.09
N VAL A 358 -7.77 12.28 -29.86
CA VAL A 358 -8.58 12.37 -28.64
C VAL A 358 -8.73 11.04 -27.88
N GLY A 359 -8.24 9.93 -28.46
CA GLY A 359 -8.24 8.61 -27.82
C GLY A 359 -7.68 8.58 -26.39
N GLY A 360 -8.21 7.65 -25.59
CA GLY A 360 -7.92 7.48 -24.17
C GLY A 360 -6.45 7.22 -23.90
N PHE A 361 -5.89 7.87 -22.88
CA PHE A 361 -4.50 7.67 -22.45
C PHE A 361 -4.32 6.28 -21.84
N GLY A 362 -3.17 5.67 -22.13
CA GLY A 362 -2.78 4.40 -21.51
C GLY A 362 -2.50 4.55 -20.02
N GLY A 363 -2.92 3.56 -19.22
CA GLY A 363 -2.75 3.53 -17.77
C GLY A 363 -1.29 3.65 -17.32
N ARG A 364 -1.07 4.17 -16.13
CA ARG A 364 0.26 4.42 -15.56
C ARG A 364 0.84 3.15 -14.90
N PRO A 365 2.14 2.85 -15.05
CA PRO A 365 2.78 1.81 -14.27
C PRO A 365 2.85 2.21 -12.78
N LEU A 366 2.89 1.22 -11.89
CA LEU A 366 2.81 1.38 -10.45
C LEU A 366 4.16 1.15 -9.75
N SER A 367 4.39 1.88 -8.66
CA SER A 367 5.59 1.76 -7.84
C SER A 367 5.50 0.56 -6.89
N TYR A 368 6.30 -0.47 -7.18
CA TYR A 368 6.53 -1.66 -6.33
C TYR A 368 7.52 -1.36 -5.18
N SER A 369 7.26 -0.29 -4.45
CA SER A 369 7.90 0.01 -3.16
C SER A 369 7.70 -1.15 -2.17
N SER A 370 8.62 -1.27 -1.21
CA SER A 370 8.92 -2.52 -0.48
C SER A 370 7.68 -3.34 -0.05
N GLY A 371 7.48 -4.47 -0.71
CA GLY A 371 6.48 -5.47 -0.34
C GLY A 371 5.05 -5.22 -0.84
N LYS A 372 4.80 -4.19 -1.64
CA LYS A 372 3.48 -3.97 -2.26
C LYS A 372 3.16 -4.98 -3.38
N MET A 373 1.87 -5.14 -3.70
CA MET A 373 1.39 -5.86 -4.89
C MET A 373 0.03 -5.32 -5.37
N TYR A 374 -0.25 -5.43 -6.67
CA TYR A 374 -1.43 -4.84 -7.31
C TYR A 374 -2.11 -5.78 -8.31
N LEU A 375 -3.41 -5.58 -8.53
CA LEU A 375 -4.08 -6.10 -9.73
C LEU A 375 -3.64 -5.28 -10.95
N GLY A 376 -3.65 -5.89 -12.13
CA GLY A 376 -3.62 -5.15 -13.39
C GLY A 376 -4.81 -4.21 -13.48
N GLY A 377 -4.59 -2.99 -14.01
CA GLY A 377 -5.65 -2.03 -14.27
C GLY A 377 -6.52 -2.45 -15.44
N GLY A 378 -7.79 -2.08 -15.43
CA GLY A 378 -8.65 -2.25 -16.59
C GLY A 378 -8.33 -1.25 -17.69
N GLY A 379 -8.58 -1.59 -18.95
CA GLY A 379 -8.61 -0.60 -20.03
C GLY A 379 -9.84 0.32 -19.92
N GLY A 380 -9.82 1.47 -20.59
CA GLY A 380 -11.02 2.27 -20.80
C GLY A 380 -11.89 1.71 -21.94
N ALA A 381 -13.17 2.05 -21.95
CA ALA A 381 -14.07 1.73 -23.05
C ALA A 381 -13.73 2.55 -24.31
N GLY A 382 -14.13 2.04 -25.48
CA GLY A 382 -14.32 2.88 -26.65
C GLY A 382 -15.58 3.74 -26.50
N ASP A 383 -15.57 4.93 -27.09
CA ASP A 383 -16.76 5.80 -27.21
C ASP A 383 -17.75 5.21 -28.24
N SER A 384 -19.05 5.43 -28.06
CA SER A 384 -20.08 4.74 -28.88
C SER A 384 -21.42 5.46 -28.96
N ASN A 385 -22.17 5.21 -30.03
CA ASN A 385 -23.56 5.69 -30.15
C ASN A 385 -24.55 4.77 -30.86
N ASN A 386 -24.12 3.65 -31.45
CA ASN A 386 -25.00 2.74 -32.20
C ASN A 386 -24.98 1.28 -31.69
N ASN A 387 -24.48 1.10 -30.46
CA ASN A 387 -24.52 -0.14 -29.67
C ASN A 387 -23.64 -1.27 -30.24
N VAL A 388 -22.48 -0.93 -30.84
CA VAL A 388 -21.54 -1.93 -31.37
C VAL A 388 -20.10 -1.81 -30.83
N GLY A 389 -19.81 -0.75 -30.06
CA GLY A 389 -18.49 -0.52 -29.47
C GLY A 389 -18.19 -1.40 -28.26
N THR A 390 -16.94 -1.37 -27.79
CA THR A 390 -16.42 -2.40 -26.88
C THR A 390 -15.92 -1.86 -25.53
N PRO A 391 -16.14 -2.60 -24.43
CA PRO A 391 -15.65 -2.22 -23.11
C PRO A 391 -14.13 -2.39 -23.03
N GLY A 392 -13.52 -1.79 -22.01
CA GLY A 392 -12.14 -2.09 -21.70
C GLY A 392 -11.95 -3.55 -21.26
N GLY A 393 -10.77 -4.12 -21.50
CA GLY A 393 -10.39 -5.44 -21.01
C GLY A 393 -10.10 -5.40 -19.51
N ASN A 394 -10.51 -6.42 -18.77
CA ASN A 394 -10.18 -6.57 -17.36
C ASN A 394 -8.67 -6.84 -17.18
N GLY A 395 -8.06 -6.29 -16.13
CA GLY A 395 -6.65 -6.51 -15.85
C GLY A 395 -6.30 -7.96 -15.46
N GLY A 396 -5.01 -8.26 -15.30
CA GLY A 396 -4.55 -9.53 -14.73
C GLY A 396 -4.67 -9.57 -13.21
N GLY A 397 -4.99 -10.73 -12.64
CA GLY A 397 -5.04 -10.95 -11.20
C GLY A 397 -3.66 -11.03 -10.53
N ILE A 398 -3.63 -11.48 -9.27
CA ILE A 398 -2.42 -11.71 -8.48
C ILE A 398 -2.25 -13.21 -8.23
N VAL A 399 -1.03 -13.72 -8.41
CA VAL A 399 -0.57 -15.00 -7.87
C VAL A 399 0.53 -14.73 -6.83
N TYR A 400 0.36 -15.25 -5.62
CA TYR A 400 1.37 -15.22 -4.57
C TYR A 400 1.62 -16.64 -4.05
N LEU A 401 2.80 -17.20 -4.33
CA LEU A 401 3.18 -18.55 -3.92
C LEU A 401 4.33 -18.49 -2.92
N LEU A 402 4.12 -19.04 -1.72
CA LEU A 402 5.14 -19.28 -0.72
C LEU A 402 5.51 -20.78 -0.74
N SER A 403 6.79 -21.12 -0.79
CA SER A 403 7.25 -22.50 -0.67
C SER A 403 8.50 -22.58 0.22
N GLY A 404 8.47 -23.38 1.29
CA GLY A 404 9.66 -23.64 2.10
C GLY A 404 10.70 -24.48 1.35
N GLY A 405 10.23 -25.48 0.59
CA GLY A 405 11.03 -26.24 -0.38
C GLY A 405 11.03 -25.64 -1.79
N ALA A 406 11.62 -26.40 -2.73
CA ALA A 406 11.76 -25.97 -4.13
C ALA A 406 10.41 -25.88 -4.87
N VAL A 407 10.39 -25.05 -5.92
CA VAL A 407 9.24 -24.88 -6.82
C VAL A 407 9.64 -25.35 -8.22
N SER A 408 8.97 -26.36 -8.75
CA SER A 408 9.40 -27.02 -9.99
C SER A 408 8.22 -27.50 -10.85
N GLY A 409 8.52 -28.00 -12.05
CA GLY A 409 7.57 -28.59 -12.98
C GLY A 409 7.72 -28.02 -14.38
N THR A 410 6.76 -28.30 -15.27
CA THR A 410 6.74 -27.80 -16.66
C THR A 410 5.54 -26.89 -16.95
N GLY A 411 4.82 -26.49 -15.90
CA GLY A 411 3.54 -25.79 -16.00
C GLY A 411 3.64 -24.27 -16.17
N ILE A 412 2.47 -23.64 -16.25
CA ILE A 412 2.33 -22.22 -16.60
C ILE A 412 1.60 -21.44 -15.51
N ILE A 413 2.12 -20.28 -15.13
CA ILE A 413 1.43 -19.30 -14.29
C ILE A 413 1.10 -18.08 -15.13
N ASN A 414 -0.19 -17.87 -15.38
CA ASN A 414 -0.71 -16.78 -16.22
C ASN A 414 -1.47 -15.76 -15.37
N ALA A 415 -1.05 -14.50 -15.45
CA ALA A 415 -1.70 -13.33 -14.89
C ALA A 415 -1.80 -12.25 -15.98
N ASN A 416 -2.24 -12.61 -17.18
CA ASN A 416 -2.30 -11.67 -18.31
C ASN A 416 -3.50 -10.72 -18.19
N GLY A 417 -3.39 -9.53 -18.77
CA GLY A 417 -4.54 -8.69 -19.04
C GLY A 417 -5.45 -9.30 -20.10
N GLU A 418 -6.74 -9.02 -20.02
CA GLU A 418 -7.73 -9.46 -20.99
C GLU A 418 -7.60 -8.67 -22.30
N SER A 419 -7.71 -9.38 -23.43
CA SER A 419 -7.71 -8.76 -24.76
C SER A 419 -9.14 -8.48 -25.18
N VAL A 420 -9.41 -7.27 -25.70
CA VAL A 420 -10.74 -6.85 -26.12
C VAL A 420 -11.05 -7.42 -27.51
N PRO A 421 -12.25 -8.00 -27.75
CA PRO A 421 -12.70 -8.38 -29.09
C PRO A 421 -12.76 -7.21 -30.07
N ALA A 422 -12.99 -7.49 -31.36
CA ALA A 422 -13.32 -6.44 -32.31
C ALA A 422 -14.73 -5.87 -32.05
N SER A 423 -14.93 -4.56 -32.25
CA SER A 423 -16.27 -4.00 -32.44
C SER A 423 -16.83 -4.45 -33.79
N SER A 424 -18.12 -4.78 -33.85
CA SER A 424 -18.73 -5.42 -35.03
C SER A 424 -20.10 -4.83 -35.33
N GLY A 425 -20.21 -4.03 -36.40
CA GLY A 425 -21.42 -3.28 -36.73
C GLY A 425 -21.49 -2.81 -38.18
N SER A 426 -22.51 -1.98 -38.44
CA SER A 426 -22.63 -1.12 -39.63
C SER A 426 -23.65 0.00 -39.34
N PRO A 427 -23.25 1.23 -38.97
CA PRO A 427 -21.88 1.75 -38.80
C PRO A 427 -21.05 1.06 -37.71
N GLY A 428 -19.77 1.40 -37.62
CA GLY A 428 -18.89 0.94 -36.54
C GLY A 428 -18.95 1.86 -35.31
N ASP A 429 -18.39 1.38 -34.19
CA ASP A 429 -18.10 2.17 -32.99
C ASP A 429 -16.69 1.77 -32.50
N ALA A 430 -16.16 2.48 -31.50
CA ALA A 430 -14.77 2.39 -31.09
C ALA A 430 -14.36 1.10 -30.34
N GLY A 431 -13.05 0.85 -30.37
CA GLY A 431 -12.38 -0.24 -29.66
C GLY A 431 -12.01 0.15 -28.21
N GLY A 432 -12.37 -0.70 -27.25
CA GLY A 432 -11.93 -0.61 -25.85
C GLY A 432 -10.47 -1.01 -25.67
N GLY A 433 -9.79 -0.41 -24.70
CA GLY A 433 -8.38 -0.68 -24.42
C GLY A 433 -8.15 -2.04 -23.75
N GLY A 434 -7.04 -2.70 -24.07
CA GLY A 434 -6.65 -3.98 -23.47
C GLY A 434 -6.33 -3.86 -21.97
N GLY A 435 -6.63 -4.91 -21.20
CA GLY A 435 -6.34 -4.94 -19.77
C GLY A 435 -4.83 -4.95 -19.46
N GLY A 436 -4.42 -4.31 -18.37
CA GLY A 436 -3.03 -4.35 -17.90
C GLY A 436 -2.65 -5.71 -17.31
N GLY A 437 -1.38 -6.11 -17.45
CA GLY A 437 -0.86 -7.35 -16.87
C GLY A 437 -0.95 -7.38 -15.33
N GLY A 438 -1.10 -8.56 -14.77
CA GLY A 438 -1.25 -8.79 -13.33
C GLY A 438 0.07 -8.89 -12.57
N THR A 439 0.04 -9.55 -11.42
CA THR A 439 1.21 -9.76 -10.55
C THR A 439 1.47 -11.25 -10.33
N ILE A 440 2.72 -11.68 -10.46
CA ILE A 440 3.19 -13.01 -10.05
C ILE A 440 4.35 -12.84 -9.07
N ILE A 441 4.19 -13.30 -7.84
CA ILE A 441 5.26 -13.37 -6.85
C ILE A 441 5.43 -14.82 -6.41
N ILE A 442 6.66 -15.34 -6.52
CA ILE A 442 7.02 -16.65 -5.97
C ILE A 442 8.19 -16.47 -5.01
N PHE A 443 7.94 -16.72 -3.73
CA PHE A 443 8.94 -16.63 -2.67
C PHE A 443 9.32 -18.04 -2.18
N THR A 444 10.62 -18.32 -2.18
CA THR A 444 11.20 -19.51 -1.55
C THR A 444 12.18 -19.14 -0.44
N TYR A 445 12.30 -20.01 0.56
CA TYR A 445 13.28 -19.86 1.65
C TYR A 445 14.66 -20.37 1.22
N GLY A 446 15.21 -19.78 0.15
CA GLY A 446 16.52 -20.15 -0.41
C GLY A 446 16.50 -21.32 -1.40
N ALA A 447 15.43 -22.12 -1.43
CA ALA A 447 15.25 -23.20 -2.43
C ALA A 447 15.07 -22.66 -3.86
N SER A 448 15.37 -23.47 -4.87
CA SER A 448 15.31 -23.06 -6.28
C SER A 448 13.89 -23.03 -6.87
N ILE A 449 13.72 -22.23 -7.92
CA ILE A 449 12.49 -22.15 -8.75
C ILE A 449 12.87 -22.44 -10.21
N SER A 450 12.35 -23.52 -10.82
CA SER A 450 12.79 -23.98 -12.15
C SER A 450 11.68 -24.56 -13.04
N GLY A 451 11.90 -24.51 -14.37
CA GLY A 451 11.09 -25.19 -15.39
C GLY A 451 9.73 -24.56 -15.74
N LEU A 452 9.23 -23.63 -14.92
CA LEU A 452 7.94 -22.98 -15.14
C LEU A 452 8.01 -21.84 -16.18
N THR A 453 6.88 -21.61 -16.85
CA THR A 453 6.63 -20.39 -17.64
C THR A 453 5.72 -19.45 -16.87
N LEU A 454 6.16 -18.20 -16.65
CA LEU A 454 5.43 -17.15 -15.94
C LEU A 454 5.09 -16.03 -16.92
N SER A 455 3.81 -15.69 -17.06
CA SER A 455 3.33 -14.67 -18.00
C SER A 455 2.42 -13.67 -17.28
N ALA A 456 2.80 -12.39 -17.34
CA ALA A 456 1.96 -11.26 -16.93
C ALA A 456 2.02 -10.17 -18.01
N ASN A 457 1.60 -10.54 -19.22
CA ASN A 457 1.54 -9.63 -20.37
C ASN A 457 0.27 -8.78 -20.31
N GLY A 458 0.27 -7.61 -20.96
CA GLY A 458 -0.97 -6.87 -21.23
C GLY A 458 -1.81 -7.51 -22.32
N GLY A 459 -3.13 -7.27 -22.30
CA GLY A 459 -4.06 -7.72 -23.34
C GLY A 459 -4.05 -6.80 -24.56
N ALA A 460 -4.49 -7.30 -25.72
CA ALA A 460 -4.65 -6.47 -26.92
C ALA A 460 -5.87 -5.54 -26.82
N GLY A 461 -5.79 -4.36 -27.44
CA GLY A 461 -6.92 -3.45 -27.61
C GLY A 461 -7.89 -3.87 -28.72
N GLY A 462 -9.14 -3.42 -28.62
CA GLY A 462 -10.22 -3.80 -29.53
C GLY A 462 -10.04 -3.22 -30.94
N SER A 463 -10.23 -4.05 -31.96
CA SER A 463 -10.15 -3.68 -33.38
C SER A 463 -11.49 -3.17 -33.91
N GLN A 464 -11.50 -2.19 -34.80
CA GLN A 464 -12.70 -1.85 -35.57
C GLN A 464 -12.91 -2.86 -36.71
N SER A 465 -14.07 -3.53 -36.76
CA SER A 465 -14.45 -4.42 -37.88
C SER A 465 -15.73 -3.95 -38.56
N LEU A 466 -15.57 -3.11 -39.59
CA LEU A 466 -16.66 -2.67 -40.47
C LEU A 466 -17.10 -3.76 -41.44
N ASN A 467 -18.39 -3.77 -41.76
CA ASN A 467 -18.98 -4.64 -42.79
C ASN A 467 -19.30 -3.90 -44.11
N ASN A 468 -19.38 -2.56 -44.10
CA ASN A 468 -19.55 -1.72 -45.29
C ASN A 468 -19.17 -0.25 -44.97
N GLY A 469 -18.54 0.47 -45.90
CA GLY A 469 -18.31 1.92 -45.81
C GLY A 469 -16.86 2.42 -45.86
N ASN A 470 -16.71 3.75 -45.92
CA ASN A 470 -15.44 4.50 -45.86
C ASN A 470 -15.17 5.11 -44.46
N GLU A 471 -16.00 4.75 -43.48
CA GLU A 471 -15.93 5.21 -42.10
C GLU A 471 -14.66 4.72 -41.40
N VAL A 472 -14.18 5.46 -40.40
CA VAL A 472 -12.93 5.17 -39.68
C VAL A 472 -13.10 5.57 -38.22
N GLU A 473 -12.89 4.63 -37.29
CA GLU A 473 -13.08 4.82 -35.85
C GLU A 473 -11.82 4.54 -35.01
N GLY A 474 -11.87 4.93 -33.75
CA GLY A 474 -10.76 4.77 -32.82
C GLY A 474 -10.59 3.33 -32.32
N ASN A 475 -9.47 2.69 -32.66
CA ASN A 475 -9.11 1.37 -32.13
C ASN A 475 -8.68 1.42 -30.65
N GLY A 476 -8.77 0.32 -29.93
CA GLY A 476 -8.30 0.23 -28.55
C GLY A 476 -6.78 0.23 -28.42
N GLY A 477 -6.25 0.89 -27.39
CA GLY A 477 -4.85 0.83 -27.00
C GLY A 477 -4.49 -0.49 -26.31
N GLY A 478 -3.28 -0.99 -26.54
CA GLY A 478 -2.82 -2.24 -25.92
C GLY A 478 -2.54 -2.08 -24.42
N GLY A 479 -2.84 -3.08 -23.60
CA GLY A 479 -2.56 -3.07 -22.17
C GLY A 479 -1.05 -3.09 -21.87
N GLY A 480 -0.63 -2.41 -20.81
CA GLY A 480 0.75 -2.45 -20.32
C GLY A 480 1.09 -3.76 -19.61
N GLY A 481 2.37 -4.14 -19.62
CA GLY A 481 2.85 -5.34 -18.94
C GLY A 481 2.68 -5.33 -17.41
N GLY A 482 2.74 -6.51 -16.82
CA GLY A 482 2.56 -6.78 -15.39
C GLY A 482 3.87 -6.80 -14.59
N TYR A 483 3.82 -7.40 -13.40
CA TYR A 483 4.94 -7.53 -12.48
C TYR A 483 5.24 -8.99 -12.16
N ILE A 484 6.50 -9.43 -12.30
CA ILE A 484 6.94 -10.78 -11.93
C ILE A 484 8.15 -10.69 -11.00
N SER A 485 8.09 -11.35 -9.83
CA SER A 485 9.22 -11.45 -8.90
C SER A 485 9.41 -12.85 -8.35
N THR A 486 10.65 -13.32 -8.36
CA THR A 486 11.00 -14.73 -8.02
C THR A 486 12.29 -14.81 -7.22
N THR A 487 12.28 -15.53 -6.10
CA THR A 487 13.53 -15.96 -5.43
C THR A 487 14.28 -16.99 -6.28
N ASN A 488 15.62 -17.09 -6.16
CA ASN A 488 16.50 -18.17 -6.62
C ASN A 488 16.03 -18.94 -7.88
N ASN A 489 15.89 -18.23 -9.00
CA ASN A 489 15.30 -18.77 -10.23
C ASN A 489 16.38 -19.36 -11.16
N THR A 490 16.11 -20.54 -11.72
CA THR A 490 17.00 -21.25 -12.64
C THR A 490 16.20 -21.86 -13.79
N GLY A 491 16.36 -21.33 -15.01
CA GLY A 491 15.62 -21.82 -16.18
C GLY A 491 14.11 -21.56 -16.09
N LEU A 492 13.72 -20.30 -15.88
CA LEU A 492 12.32 -19.85 -15.97
C LEU A 492 12.12 -18.96 -17.19
N THR A 493 11.08 -19.25 -17.97
CA THR A 493 10.56 -18.28 -18.95
C THR A 493 9.70 -17.27 -18.20
N ARG A 494 9.99 -15.97 -18.35
CA ARG A 494 9.26 -14.87 -17.68
C ARG A 494 8.92 -13.78 -18.69
N THR A 495 7.65 -13.51 -18.94
CA THR A 495 7.19 -12.48 -19.90
C THR A 495 6.29 -11.44 -19.23
N VAL A 496 6.56 -10.17 -19.53
CA VAL A 496 5.79 -9.00 -19.08
C VAL A 496 5.55 -8.04 -20.25
N ASN A 497 5.25 -8.58 -21.42
CA ASN A 497 5.12 -7.81 -22.66
C ASN A 497 3.92 -6.86 -22.60
N GLY A 498 4.01 -5.72 -23.26
CA GLY A 498 2.82 -4.93 -23.60
C GLY A 498 1.95 -5.69 -24.60
N GLY A 499 0.63 -5.50 -24.52
CA GLY A 499 -0.33 -5.96 -25.50
C GLY A 499 -0.32 -5.08 -26.76
N ALA A 500 -0.81 -5.63 -27.88
CA ALA A 500 -0.91 -4.93 -29.14
C ALA A 500 -2.06 -3.90 -29.15
N TYR A 501 -1.94 -2.89 -30.01
CA TYR A 501 -3.05 -2.04 -30.42
C TYR A 501 -4.11 -2.84 -31.20
N GLY A 502 -5.36 -2.40 -31.12
CA GLY A 502 -6.39 -2.80 -32.07
C GLY A 502 -6.18 -2.16 -33.44
N THR A 503 -6.81 -2.71 -34.47
CA THR A 503 -6.66 -2.30 -35.87
C THR A 503 -8.00 -2.10 -36.56
N THR A 504 -8.07 -1.20 -37.53
CA THR A 504 -9.25 -1.02 -38.38
C THR A 504 -9.09 -1.69 -39.75
N ASN A 505 -10.17 -2.24 -40.29
CA ASN A 505 -10.27 -2.75 -41.66
C ASN A 505 -10.76 -1.70 -42.69
N ALA A 506 -10.99 -0.45 -42.27
CA ALA A 506 -11.53 0.61 -43.11
C ALA A 506 -10.66 0.88 -44.36
N PRO A 507 -11.23 1.00 -45.58
CA PRO A 507 -10.46 1.16 -46.81
C PRO A 507 -9.45 2.34 -46.82
N PRO A 508 -9.79 3.55 -46.30
CA PRO A 508 -8.84 4.67 -46.22
C PRO A 508 -7.62 4.37 -45.32
N MET A 509 -7.76 3.48 -44.34
CA MET A 509 -6.72 3.14 -43.36
C MET A 509 -5.84 1.97 -43.77
N SER A 510 -5.99 1.43 -44.99
CA SER A 510 -5.16 0.32 -45.50
C SER A 510 -3.64 0.57 -45.40
N ALA A 511 -3.18 1.83 -45.51
CA ALA A 511 -1.78 2.20 -45.33
C ALA A 511 -1.35 2.41 -43.86
N PHE A 512 -2.29 2.46 -42.90
CA PHE A 512 -2.07 2.83 -41.49
C PHE A 512 -3.18 2.26 -40.55
N ILE A 513 -3.37 0.93 -40.53
CA ILE A 513 -4.50 0.28 -39.84
C ILE A 513 -4.54 0.49 -38.31
N ALA A 514 -3.49 1.01 -37.69
CA ALA A 514 -3.49 1.34 -36.26
C ALA A 514 -4.43 2.51 -35.92
N ASN A 515 -4.67 3.44 -36.86
CA ASN A 515 -5.51 4.64 -36.69
C ASN A 515 -5.32 5.36 -35.34
N GLY A 516 -4.06 5.65 -34.97
CA GLY A 516 -3.72 6.39 -33.75
C GLY A 516 -3.48 5.53 -32.49
N ALA A 517 -3.97 4.29 -32.46
CA ALA A 517 -3.81 3.38 -31.33
C ALA A 517 -2.38 2.79 -31.27
N THR A 518 -1.93 2.45 -30.05
CA THR A 518 -0.53 2.07 -29.79
C THR A 518 -0.40 0.84 -28.89
N SER A 519 0.74 0.15 -28.96
CA SER A 519 1.03 -0.98 -28.08
C SER A 519 1.31 -0.50 -26.65
N GLY A 520 0.97 -1.33 -25.67
CA GLY A 520 1.40 -1.13 -24.30
C GLY A 520 2.93 -1.22 -24.15
N GLY A 521 3.46 -0.64 -23.08
CA GLY A 521 4.86 -0.79 -22.68
C GLY A 521 5.10 -2.11 -21.93
N PRO A 522 6.35 -2.61 -21.92
CA PRO A 522 6.71 -3.75 -21.09
C PRO A 522 6.61 -3.41 -19.59
N GLY A 523 6.31 -4.44 -18.81
CA GLY A 523 6.20 -4.39 -17.36
C GLY A 523 7.56 -4.53 -16.66
N THR A 524 7.56 -5.17 -15.48
CA THR A 524 8.78 -5.33 -14.66
C THR A 524 9.00 -6.78 -14.26
N ILE A 525 10.22 -7.28 -14.47
CA ILE A 525 10.71 -8.55 -13.89
C ILE A 525 11.77 -8.22 -12.85
N THR A 526 11.65 -8.79 -11.64
CA THR A 526 12.62 -8.66 -10.55
C THR A 526 13.01 -10.02 -9.97
N THR A 527 13.92 -10.02 -9.00
CA THR A 527 14.36 -11.20 -8.26
C THR A 527 14.53 -10.88 -6.78
N GLY A 528 14.29 -11.85 -5.91
CA GLY A 528 14.33 -11.64 -4.45
C GLY A 528 13.19 -10.76 -3.93
N PRO A 529 11.92 -11.17 -4.10
CA PRO A 529 10.81 -10.50 -3.43
C PRO A 529 11.02 -10.51 -1.91
N PRO A 530 10.65 -9.43 -1.19
CA PRO A 530 10.90 -9.35 0.26
C PRO A 530 10.11 -10.42 1.01
N ASN A 531 10.76 -11.01 2.02
CA ASN A 531 10.20 -12.07 2.84
C ASN A 531 8.83 -11.65 3.40
N PRO A 532 7.74 -12.42 3.16
CA PRO A 532 6.41 -12.08 3.65
C PRO A 532 6.28 -12.08 5.17
N TYR A 533 7.20 -12.75 5.89
CA TYR A 533 7.19 -12.92 7.34
C TYR A 533 8.38 -12.30 8.08
N THR A 534 9.29 -11.61 7.39
CA THR A 534 10.04 -10.57 8.11
C THR A 534 9.00 -9.56 8.58
N THR A 535 8.83 -9.44 9.90
CA THR A 535 8.31 -8.20 10.48
C THR A 535 9.06 -7.06 9.80
N PRO A 536 8.37 -6.01 9.31
CA PRO A 536 9.11 -4.84 8.85
C PRO A 536 10.00 -4.42 10.00
N THR A 537 11.27 -4.12 9.71
CA THR A 537 12.14 -3.39 10.63
C THR A 537 11.30 -2.29 11.27
N PRO A 538 11.05 -2.32 12.59
CA PRO A 538 10.29 -1.30 13.29
C PRO A 538 10.69 0.13 12.89
N LEU A 539 9.82 1.09 13.16
CA LEU A 539 10.09 2.48 12.80
C LEU A 539 11.39 2.97 13.47
N PRO A 540 12.18 3.83 12.79
CA PRO A 540 13.42 4.40 13.35
C PRO A 540 13.16 5.13 14.68
N VAL A 541 14.22 5.44 15.43
CA VAL A 541 14.11 5.87 16.83
C VAL A 541 13.13 7.02 16.98
N LYS A 542 12.03 6.76 17.69
CA LYS A 542 10.95 7.73 17.85
C LYS A 542 11.26 8.64 19.04
N LEU A 543 12.03 9.68 18.78
CA LEU A 543 12.43 10.69 19.75
C LEU A 543 11.19 11.42 20.33
N SER A 544 10.93 11.23 21.62
CA SER A 544 9.85 11.90 22.37
C SER A 544 10.23 13.33 22.76
N SER A 545 11.50 13.55 23.12
CA SER A 545 12.03 14.88 23.42
C SER A 545 13.55 14.93 23.26
N PHE A 546 14.06 16.14 22.99
CA PHE A 546 15.47 16.50 23.16
C PHE A 546 15.53 17.92 23.72
N SER A 547 16.41 18.13 24.69
CA SER A 547 16.50 19.35 25.49
C SER A 547 17.91 19.55 26.02
N GLY A 548 18.24 20.76 26.44
CA GLY A 548 19.50 21.07 27.07
C GLY A 548 19.42 22.28 27.99
N GLN A 549 20.32 22.33 28.97
CA GLN A 549 20.40 23.40 29.96
C GLN A 549 21.86 23.74 30.27
N VAL A 550 22.18 25.03 30.37
CA VAL A 550 23.47 25.48 30.90
C VAL A 550 23.44 25.40 32.43
N VAL A 551 24.43 24.75 33.03
CA VAL A 551 24.58 24.62 34.49
C VAL A 551 26.07 24.74 34.82
N ASN A 552 26.46 25.67 35.70
CA ASN A 552 27.87 25.82 36.15
C ASN A 552 28.92 25.86 35.01
N ASN A 553 28.62 26.56 33.91
CA ASN A 553 29.42 26.64 32.68
C ASN A 553 29.56 25.34 31.86
N THR A 554 28.85 24.27 32.21
CA THR A 554 28.69 23.05 31.38
C THR A 554 27.30 23.04 30.72
N VAL A 555 27.12 22.24 29.67
CA VAL A 555 25.83 22.04 29.01
C VAL A 555 25.35 20.62 29.27
N LYS A 556 24.23 20.50 29.99
CA LYS A 556 23.56 19.22 30.23
C LYS A 556 22.47 18.98 29.21
N LEU A 557 22.69 18.03 28.31
CA LEU A 557 21.72 17.54 27.35
C LEU A 557 20.90 16.38 27.93
N LYS A 558 19.63 16.30 27.56
CA LYS A 558 18.74 15.17 27.85
C LYS A 558 17.86 14.86 26.66
N TRP A 559 17.65 13.57 26.37
CA TRP A 559 16.68 13.11 25.40
C TRP A 559 15.95 11.87 25.86
N VAL A 560 14.80 11.64 25.24
CA VAL A 560 13.88 10.56 25.58
C VAL A 560 13.41 9.90 24.30
N THR A 561 13.50 8.58 24.21
CA THR A 561 13.03 7.78 23.09
C THR A 561 11.77 7.00 23.50
N SER A 562 10.75 6.97 22.64
CA SER A 562 9.53 6.15 22.86
C SER A 562 9.62 4.76 22.24
N SER A 563 10.55 4.56 21.29
CA SER A 563 10.94 3.27 20.75
C SER A 563 12.30 3.38 20.06
N GLU A 564 13.04 2.28 20.02
CA GLU A 564 14.34 2.14 19.34
C GLU A 564 14.41 0.82 18.55
N LEU A 565 15.13 0.85 17.43
CA LEU A 565 15.47 -0.33 16.64
C LEU A 565 16.89 -0.16 16.11
N ASN A 566 17.69 -1.23 16.14
CA ASN A 566 19.03 -1.34 15.59
C ASN A 566 20.00 -0.21 16.02
N ASN A 567 19.63 0.58 17.02
CA ASN A 567 20.30 1.80 17.41
C ASN A 567 21.59 1.45 18.16
N ASP A 568 22.72 1.54 17.45
CA ASP A 568 24.04 1.32 18.01
C ASP A 568 24.37 2.48 18.97
N TYR A 569 24.29 3.72 18.49
CA TYR A 569 24.55 4.90 19.30
C TYR A 569 23.89 6.19 18.78
N PHE A 570 23.71 7.13 19.70
CA PHE A 570 23.49 8.53 19.40
C PHE A 570 24.82 9.27 19.31
N SER A 571 25.09 9.92 18.18
CA SER A 571 26.08 10.98 18.06
C SER A 571 25.51 12.27 18.64
N ILE A 572 26.20 12.87 19.60
CA ILE A 572 25.96 14.23 20.08
C ILE A 572 26.83 15.16 19.24
N GLU A 573 26.22 16.16 18.60
CA GLU A 573 26.90 17.09 17.73
C GLU A 573 26.75 18.54 18.19
N GLN A 574 27.81 19.34 18.02
CA GLN A 574 27.88 20.76 18.39
C GLN A 574 28.23 21.62 17.18
N SER A 575 27.71 22.84 17.12
CA SER A 575 27.97 23.84 16.07
C SER A 575 28.03 25.26 16.64
N ARG A 576 28.75 26.17 15.95
CA ARG A 576 28.83 27.61 16.27
C ARG A 576 27.78 28.46 15.57
N ASP A 577 27.36 28.03 14.38
CA ASP A 577 26.52 28.79 13.45
C ASP A 577 25.16 28.12 13.16
N GLY A 578 25.02 26.84 13.54
CA GLY A 578 23.85 26.03 13.23
C GLY A 578 23.90 25.39 11.84
N ALA A 579 25.02 25.47 11.14
CA ALA A 579 25.26 24.89 9.81
C ALA A 579 26.36 23.82 9.84
N GLU A 580 27.58 24.15 10.30
CA GLU A 580 28.69 23.19 10.42
C GLU A 580 28.69 22.54 11.80
N PHE A 581 28.49 21.22 11.85
CA PHE A 581 28.42 20.43 13.07
C PHE A 581 29.58 19.44 13.19
N SER A 582 30.21 19.40 14.37
CA SER A 582 31.18 18.37 14.75
C SER A 582 30.58 17.42 15.79
N GLU A 583 30.90 16.13 15.69
CA GLU A 583 30.58 15.15 16.74
C GLU A 583 31.47 15.42 17.96
N ILE A 584 30.85 15.57 19.14
CA ILE A 584 31.55 15.79 20.41
C ILE A 584 31.52 14.57 21.34
N ALA A 585 30.55 13.67 21.15
CA ALA A 585 30.47 12.40 21.86
C ALA A 585 29.56 11.38 21.15
N LYS A 586 29.69 10.11 21.55
CA LYS A 586 28.71 9.06 21.28
C LYS A 586 28.15 8.53 22.60
N VAL A 587 26.86 8.21 22.64
CA VAL A 587 26.20 7.52 23.75
C VAL A 587 25.48 6.30 23.19
N GLN A 588 25.82 5.12 23.70
CA GLN A 588 25.26 3.85 23.22
C GLN A 588 23.73 3.85 23.32
N GLY A 589 23.07 3.39 22.27
CA GLY A 589 21.64 3.14 22.24
C GLY A 589 21.28 1.85 22.96
N ALA A 590 19.97 1.56 23.07
CA ALA A 590 19.50 0.30 23.62
C ALA A 590 19.57 -0.87 22.63
N GLY A 591 20.04 -0.63 21.39
CA GLY A 591 19.78 -1.49 20.25
C GLY A 591 18.30 -1.47 19.90
N ASN A 592 17.49 -2.22 20.66
CA ASN A 592 16.06 -2.41 20.43
C ASN A 592 15.26 -2.12 21.70
N SER A 593 14.25 -1.24 21.62
CA SER A 593 13.33 -0.94 22.72
C SER A 593 11.92 -0.62 22.24
N THR A 594 10.92 -1.12 22.98
CA THR A 594 9.50 -0.71 22.88
C THR A 594 9.01 0.00 24.14
N ILE A 595 9.92 0.29 25.07
CA ILE A 595 9.68 1.07 26.30
C ILE A 595 10.41 2.42 26.23
N GLU A 596 9.95 3.39 27.01
CA GLU A 596 10.60 4.70 27.06
C GLU A 596 11.99 4.61 27.70
N ILE A 597 13.01 5.17 27.05
CA ILE A 597 14.38 5.24 27.60
C ILE A 597 14.82 6.70 27.69
N ASN A 598 15.40 7.05 28.84
CA ASN A 598 15.81 8.40 29.22
C ASN A 598 17.35 8.48 29.23
N TYR A 599 17.91 9.36 28.40
CA TYR A 599 19.36 9.55 28.23
C TYR A 599 19.79 10.95 28.67
N SER A 600 21.07 11.09 29.03
CA SER A 600 21.69 12.40 29.25
C SER A 600 23.18 12.39 28.93
N TYR A 601 23.69 13.54 28.49
CA TYR A 601 25.11 13.81 28.27
C TYR A 601 25.46 15.17 28.86
N ASN A 602 26.66 15.31 29.44
CA ASN A 602 27.19 16.61 29.85
C ASN A 602 28.34 16.98 28.90
N ASP A 603 28.23 18.11 28.22
CA ASP A 603 29.38 18.78 27.61
C ASP A 603 30.02 19.69 28.68
N ASP A 604 31.23 19.35 29.10
CA ASP A 604 32.02 20.13 30.07
C ASP A 604 32.94 21.17 29.39
N LYS A 605 32.94 21.25 28.05
CA LYS A 605 33.72 22.22 27.24
C LYS A 605 32.87 23.07 26.27
N PRO A 606 31.64 23.50 26.63
CA PRO A 606 30.75 24.21 25.71
C PRO A 606 31.31 25.57 25.27
N LEU A 607 30.98 25.94 24.04
CA LEU A 607 31.49 27.15 23.38
C LEU A 607 30.89 28.41 24.03
N ASN A 608 31.68 29.48 24.10
CA ASN A 608 31.21 30.77 24.62
C ASN A 608 30.31 31.47 23.60
N GLY A 609 29.25 32.13 24.07
CA GLY A 609 28.18 32.67 23.22
C GLY A 609 27.13 31.61 22.87
N SER A 610 26.54 31.70 21.68
CA SER A 610 25.60 30.69 21.19
C SER A 610 26.32 29.40 20.79
N SER A 611 25.79 28.27 21.23
CA SER A 611 26.15 26.92 20.80
C SER A 611 24.89 26.19 20.34
N TYR A 612 24.95 25.56 19.18
CA TYR A 612 23.88 24.73 18.64
C TYR A 612 24.21 23.27 18.89
N TYR A 613 23.22 22.47 19.32
CA TYR A 613 23.36 21.04 19.55
C TYR A 613 22.31 20.26 18.80
N ARG A 614 22.66 19.11 18.25
CA ARG A 614 21.71 18.14 17.68
C ARG A 614 22.11 16.71 18.04
N LEU A 615 21.20 15.78 17.83
CA LEU A 615 21.43 14.35 17.95
C LEU A 615 21.35 13.70 16.56
N SER A 616 22.18 12.70 16.31
CA SER A 616 21.97 11.74 15.23
C SER A 616 21.95 10.31 15.75
N GLN A 617 20.95 9.50 15.37
CA GLN A 617 20.97 8.04 15.51
C GLN A 617 21.94 7.45 14.48
N THR A 618 22.71 6.43 14.87
CA THR A 618 23.39 5.52 13.92
C THR A 618 22.96 4.08 14.20
N ASP A 619 22.55 3.37 13.15
CA ASP A 619 22.14 1.97 13.19
C ASP A 619 23.34 1.02 13.09
N TYR A 620 23.18 -0.24 13.53
CA TYR A 620 24.19 -1.30 13.39
C TYR A 620 24.60 -1.61 11.93
N ASP A 621 23.85 -1.16 10.93
CA ASP A 621 24.21 -1.25 9.51
C ASP A 621 24.98 -0.01 8.99
N GLY A 622 25.25 0.97 9.87
CA GLY A 622 25.93 2.23 9.57
C GLY A 622 25.02 3.33 9.02
N LYS A 623 23.71 3.08 8.84
CA LYS A 623 22.74 4.10 8.44
C LYS A 623 22.56 5.14 9.54
N ARG A 624 22.32 6.40 9.16
CA ARG A 624 22.25 7.54 10.08
C ARG A 624 21.02 8.40 9.83
N GLU A 625 20.38 8.87 10.91
CA GLU A 625 19.26 9.81 10.90
C GLU A 625 19.52 10.96 11.90
N THR A 626 19.15 12.19 11.55
CA THR A 626 19.47 13.40 12.34
C THR A 626 18.18 14.08 12.83
N PHE A 627 18.16 14.41 14.13
CA PHE A 627 17.02 15.01 14.80
C PHE A 627 17.15 16.53 14.97
N ASN A 628 16.12 17.15 15.54
CA ASN A 628 16.02 18.60 15.73
C ASN A 628 17.21 19.22 16.47
N THR A 629 17.67 20.37 15.98
CA THR A 629 18.68 21.21 16.63
C THR A 629 18.06 22.07 17.74
N ILE A 630 18.76 22.20 18.87
CA ILE A 630 18.50 23.20 19.92
C ILE A 630 19.65 24.22 19.97
N MET A 631 19.36 25.45 20.39
CA MET A 631 20.37 26.49 20.62
C MET A 631 20.41 26.85 22.10
N LEU A 632 21.62 26.90 22.67
CA LEU A 632 21.88 27.31 24.05
C LEU A 632 22.90 28.46 24.04
N LYS A 633 22.71 29.48 24.88
CA LYS A 633 23.64 30.60 25.03
C LYS A 633 24.39 30.47 26.36
N LEU A 634 25.71 30.55 26.31
CA LEU A 634 26.61 30.46 27.46
C LEU A 634 27.47 31.71 27.53
N ASP A 635 27.17 32.60 28.46
CA ASP A 635 27.89 33.86 28.66
C ASP A 635 28.93 33.72 29.78
N LYS A 636 30.16 33.32 29.44
CA LYS A 636 31.28 33.26 30.40
C LYS A 636 31.78 34.65 30.86
N THR A 637 31.14 35.73 30.40
CA THR A 637 31.55 37.13 30.57
C THR A 637 30.77 37.90 31.66
N GLY A 638 30.34 37.22 32.73
CA GLY A 638 29.97 37.82 34.02
C GLY A 638 28.70 38.69 34.08
N SER A 639 28.10 39.06 32.96
CA SER A 639 26.82 39.77 32.88
C SER A 639 25.66 38.81 33.16
N VAL A 640 25.38 38.56 34.43
CA VAL A 640 24.25 37.72 34.85
C VAL A 640 22.95 38.42 34.45
N GLU A 641 22.22 37.86 33.48
CA GLU A 641 20.88 38.33 33.13
C GLU A 641 19.99 38.27 34.38
N PRO A 642 19.43 39.41 34.84
CA PRO A 642 18.93 39.49 36.21
C PRO A 642 17.63 38.70 36.41
N PHE A 643 16.96 38.23 35.35
CA PHE A 643 15.71 37.45 35.41
C PHE A 643 15.70 36.29 34.40
N SER A 644 15.17 35.14 34.80
CA SER A 644 15.00 33.97 33.91
C SER A 644 13.71 33.19 34.21
N ILE A 645 12.90 32.91 33.18
CA ILE A 645 11.67 32.11 33.32
C ILE A 645 12.02 30.61 33.30
N VAL A 646 12.18 30.04 34.49
CA VAL A 646 12.52 28.62 34.74
C VAL A 646 11.47 27.68 34.14
N SER A 647 10.18 27.91 34.44
CA SER A 647 9.09 27.06 33.95
C SER A 647 7.84 27.85 33.58
N ALA A 648 7.01 27.22 32.74
CA ALA A 648 5.65 27.63 32.47
C ALA A 648 4.83 26.33 32.32
N SER A 649 3.78 26.14 33.12
CA SER A 649 3.05 24.86 33.18
C SER A 649 1.57 25.01 33.55
N PRO A 650 0.68 24.09 33.09
CA PRO A 650 0.91 23.16 31.99
C PRO A 650 1.09 23.91 30.66
N VAL A 651 1.77 23.30 29.68
CA VAL A 651 1.80 23.77 28.29
C VAL A 651 1.59 22.53 27.39
N PRO A 652 0.49 22.44 26.61
CA PRO A 652 -0.56 23.47 26.45
C PRO A 652 -1.41 23.75 27.69
N PHE A 653 -1.87 24.99 27.86
CA PHE A 653 -2.66 25.43 29.03
C PHE A 653 -4.16 25.55 28.72
N LYS A 654 -5.05 25.10 29.62
CA LYS A 654 -6.51 25.11 29.38
C LYS A 654 -7.23 26.30 30.01
N ASP A 655 -6.99 26.55 31.28
CA ASP A 655 -7.75 27.47 32.14
C ASP A 655 -6.84 28.32 33.05
N LYS A 656 -5.70 27.75 33.44
CA LYS A 656 -4.68 28.35 34.30
C LYS A 656 -3.27 28.09 33.78
N LEU A 657 -2.31 28.91 34.19
CA LEU A 657 -0.90 28.81 33.83
C LEU A 657 -0.02 29.29 34.98
N HIS A 658 0.76 28.37 35.54
CA HIS A 658 1.80 28.64 36.55
C HIS A 658 3.11 29.04 35.86
N ILE A 659 3.74 30.11 36.33
CA ILE A 659 5.04 30.59 35.86
C ILE A 659 6.03 30.54 37.03
N GLU A 660 7.15 29.84 36.86
CA GLU A 660 8.30 29.93 37.78
C GLU A 660 9.41 30.76 37.14
N PHE A 661 9.99 31.68 37.90
CA PHE A 661 11.11 32.48 37.45
C PHE A 661 12.11 32.77 38.57
N GLN A 662 13.35 33.05 38.19
CA GLN A 662 14.42 33.44 39.10
C GLN A 662 14.80 34.90 38.87
N THR A 663 15.25 35.56 39.94
CA THR A 663 16.01 36.82 39.87
C THR A 663 17.17 36.81 40.85
N ILE A 664 18.24 37.55 40.55
CA ILE A 664 19.37 37.74 41.47
C ILE A 664 19.13 38.86 42.49
N GLU A 665 18.09 39.67 42.31
CA GLU A 665 17.81 40.87 43.11
C GLU A 665 16.31 41.10 43.34
N SER A 666 15.96 41.66 44.50
CA SER A 666 14.57 41.92 44.87
C SER A 666 14.07 43.24 44.26
N ARG A 667 13.04 43.20 43.41
CA ARG A 667 12.46 44.39 42.76
C ARG A 667 11.02 44.18 42.31
N SER A 668 10.29 45.28 42.06
CA SER A 668 8.95 45.24 41.46
C SER A 668 9.04 44.91 39.97
N VAL A 669 8.25 43.95 39.51
CA VAL A 669 8.20 43.49 38.11
C VAL A 669 6.79 43.33 37.61
N GLU A 670 6.61 43.46 36.29
CA GLU A 670 5.36 43.17 35.61
C GLU A 670 5.46 41.89 34.79
N LEU A 671 4.45 41.04 34.93
CA LEU A 671 4.25 39.87 34.07
C LEU A 671 3.16 40.21 33.05
N TRP A 672 3.47 40.11 31.77
CA TRP A 672 2.54 40.34 30.67
C TRP A 672 2.31 39.03 29.89
N LEU A 673 1.07 38.75 29.52
CA LEU A 673 0.68 37.67 28.61
C LEU A 673 0.21 38.30 27.28
N LEU A 674 0.85 37.98 26.17
CA LEU A 674 0.63 38.54 24.84
C LEU A 674 0.13 37.47 23.87
N SER A 675 -0.69 37.85 22.89
CA SER A 675 -1.01 37.00 21.73
C SER A 675 0.16 36.93 20.74
N ALA A 676 0.06 36.06 19.73
CA ALA A 676 1.08 35.90 18.69
C ALA A 676 1.37 37.21 17.90
N GLU A 677 0.40 38.11 17.82
CA GLU A 677 0.50 39.42 17.15
C GLU A 677 1.09 40.52 18.08
N GLY A 678 1.57 40.15 19.28
CA GLY A 678 2.17 41.07 20.25
C GLY A 678 1.18 41.91 21.07
N LYS A 679 -0.14 41.70 20.93
CA LYS A 679 -1.14 42.41 21.73
C LYS A 679 -1.15 41.88 23.17
N VAL A 680 -1.06 42.77 24.16
CA VAL A 680 -1.20 42.40 25.58
C VAL A 680 -2.63 41.97 25.89
N ILE A 681 -2.77 40.79 26.49
CA ILE A 681 -4.02 40.09 26.81
C ILE A 681 -4.30 40.06 28.32
N ARG A 682 -3.25 39.91 29.13
CA ARG A 682 -3.27 40.08 30.60
C ARG A 682 -2.00 40.77 31.07
N ARG A 683 -2.05 41.49 32.19
CA ARG A 683 -0.89 42.09 32.88
C ARG A 683 -1.08 42.05 34.39
N ALA A 684 -0.01 41.77 35.12
CA ALA A 684 0.03 41.75 36.58
C ALA A 684 1.36 42.34 37.06
N ARG A 685 1.39 42.84 38.30
CA ARG A 685 2.61 43.34 38.95
C ARG A 685 2.81 42.61 40.26
N MET A 686 4.05 42.22 40.56
CA MET A 686 4.46 41.65 41.84
C MET A 686 5.82 42.20 42.26
N ASN A 687 6.13 42.11 43.55
CA ASN A 687 7.50 42.30 44.01
C ASN A 687 8.18 40.93 44.01
N ALA A 688 9.17 40.76 43.13
CA ALA A 688 10.01 39.58 43.11
C ALA A 688 11.11 39.72 44.18
N SER A 689 11.45 38.61 44.82
CA SER A 689 12.59 38.48 45.75
C SER A 689 13.78 37.84 45.04
N SER A 690 15.01 38.17 45.44
CA SER A 690 16.19 37.39 45.02
C SER A 690 15.99 35.89 45.31
N GLY A 691 16.29 35.04 44.34
CA GLY A 691 15.98 33.61 44.33
C GLY A 691 14.78 33.23 43.45
N ASN A 692 14.10 32.14 43.82
CA ASN A 692 12.94 31.62 43.11
C ASN A 692 11.68 32.44 43.41
N ASN A 693 10.86 32.66 42.38
CA ASN A 693 9.56 33.31 42.43
C ASN A 693 8.56 32.53 41.58
N SER A 694 7.28 32.63 41.91
CA SER A 694 6.21 32.04 41.11
C SER A 694 5.01 32.98 40.94
N PHE A 695 4.27 32.80 39.86
CA PHE A 695 3.04 33.54 39.58
C PHE A 695 1.99 32.65 38.90
N ASP A 696 0.78 32.64 39.43
CA ASP A 696 -0.36 31.91 38.86
C ASP A 696 -1.27 32.83 38.04
N TRP A 697 -1.31 32.60 36.73
CA TRP A 697 -2.44 33.06 35.92
C TRP A 697 -3.62 32.11 36.10
N LYS A 698 -4.76 32.69 36.48
CA LYS A 698 -6.06 32.02 36.56
C LYS A 698 -7.01 32.64 35.53
N ASP A 699 -8.14 31.99 35.30
CA ASP A 699 -9.23 32.51 34.47
C ASP A 699 -8.78 32.93 33.05
N LEU A 700 -8.05 32.01 32.39
CA LEU A 700 -7.60 32.11 30.99
C LEU A 700 -8.47 31.28 30.01
N SER A 701 -9.61 30.77 30.45
CA SER A 701 -10.51 29.92 29.66
C SER A 701 -11.20 30.65 28.51
N ASP A 702 -11.27 31.99 28.55
CA ASP A 702 -11.73 32.89 27.49
C ASP A 702 -10.78 32.96 26.28
N LEU A 703 -9.51 32.60 26.46
CA LEU A 703 -8.50 32.68 25.42
C LEU A 703 -8.72 31.61 24.35
N LYS A 704 -8.52 31.96 23.07
CA LYS A 704 -8.64 31.02 21.94
C LYS A 704 -7.42 30.07 21.91
N PRO A 705 -7.56 28.84 21.38
CA PRO A 705 -6.42 27.97 21.11
C PRO A 705 -5.39 28.67 20.22
N GLY A 706 -4.09 28.54 20.52
CA GLY A 706 -3.05 29.26 19.77
C GLY A 706 -1.74 29.51 20.52
N THR A 707 -0.83 30.27 19.89
CA THR A 707 0.45 30.68 20.47
C THR A 707 0.28 31.95 21.31
N TYR A 708 0.91 31.95 22.49
CA TYR A 708 1.02 33.12 23.37
C TYR A 708 2.47 33.32 23.82
N LEU A 709 2.82 34.54 24.23
CA LEU A 709 4.12 34.89 24.82
C LEU A 709 3.93 35.41 26.24
N VAL A 710 4.72 34.90 27.19
CA VAL A 710 4.84 35.46 28.54
C VAL A 710 6.11 36.30 28.60
N TYR A 711 5.99 37.53 29.09
CA TYR A 711 7.10 38.45 29.33
C TYR A 711 7.19 38.81 30.81
N ILE A 712 8.43 38.99 31.31
CA ILE A 712 8.71 39.65 32.58
C ILE A 712 9.46 40.95 32.29
N LEU A 713 8.97 42.07 32.84
CA LEU A 713 9.48 43.42 32.62
C LEU A 713 9.80 44.12 33.95
N SER A 714 10.74 45.06 33.92
CA SER A 714 10.96 46.04 34.99
C SER A 714 11.21 47.42 34.38
N ASN A 715 10.60 48.46 34.95
CA ASN A 715 10.71 49.85 34.47
C ASN A 715 10.48 49.99 32.94
N GLY A 716 9.52 49.25 32.39
CA GLY A 716 9.17 49.24 30.96
C GLY A 716 10.12 48.47 30.04
N LYS A 717 11.24 47.93 30.55
CA LYS A 717 12.15 47.08 29.77
C LYS A 717 11.84 45.59 29.98
N SER A 718 11.80 44.83 28.89
CA SER A 718 11.76 43.36 28.93
C SER A 718 13.05 42.81 29.53
N LEU A 719 12.92 41.84 30.44
CA LEU A 719 14.05 41.13 31.06
C LEU A 719 14.08 39.64 30.71
N SER A 720 12.91 39.01 30.48
CA SER A 720 12.83 37.61 30.05
C SER A 720 11.52 37.36 29.30
N ALA A 721 11.52 36.41 28.36
CA ALA A 721 10.35 36.06 27.55
C ALA A 721 10.29 34.55 27.27
N ARG A 722 9.07 33.97 27.22
CA ARG A 722 8.85 32.54 26.96
C ARG A 722 7.62 32.31 26.09
N LYS A 723 7.78 31.53 25.03
CA LYS A 723 6.67 31.06 24.17
C LYS A 723 5.91 29.92 24.85
N ILE A 724 4.59 29.97 24.76
CA ILE A 724 3.66 28.93 25.23
C ILE A 724 2.56 28.69 24.20
N VAL A 725 1.75 27.65 24.41
CA VAL A 725 0.61 27.27 23.57
C VAL A 725 -0.62 27.06 24.44
N LYS A 726 -1.79 27.43 23.95
CA LYS A 726 -3.11 27.06 24.48
C LYS A 726 -3.73 25.96 23.63
#